data_AF-A0A5J5C3T1-F1
#
_entry.id   AF-A0A5J5C3T1-F1
#
_cell.length_a   1.000
_cell.length_b   1.000
_cell.length_c   1.000
_cell.angle_alpha   90.00
_cell.angle_beta   90.00
_cell.angle_gamma   90.00
#
_symmetry.space_group_name_H-M   'P 1'
#
loop_
_entity.id
_entity.type
_entity.pdbx_description
1 polymer ?
#
loop_
_entity_poly.entity_id
_entity_poly.type
_entity_poly.pdbx_seq_one_letter_code
_entity_poly.pdbx_strand_id
1 'polypeptide(L)'
;MLSASDMSLSSSSSSASLSSSSSSTTSWLSGIVRGRSDKSGSVKMANNSTTGGDSVGPINRKNQFRGVMFKYGPKPIQVAFKTGDYKQQVIFIGGLTDGFLATAYLEPLAIALENEKWSLVQFLLSSSYSGYGISSLKQDAFELDQLISYLINKEDSEGVVLLGHSTGCQDIVYYMRTNAACSRAVRAAILQAPVSDREYRATLPETAAMIDLASKMMSESRGSELMPKEADPEAPITAYRYHSLCAYMGDDDMFSSDLSDDQLRMRLGHMSNTPCQVIFSMADEYVPDYVDKKALVDRLCRAMGGAEKVEIEWGNHSLSNRVEEAVHAIINFVKREGPKGCIETSLYAFLQHIYWSPIMPDKAANSVSSCSWIFRSNPMIHWYFEVLTLTVFLGILFVWGVNAWNAGDLQNDFLTVKTQKPWKISIPRLDNSNQIALSTGDIHEFVFQALDDSGKPHCLGGDYFETDLSGELWKSRPPIKDFGNGTYSFSLQVHPDFTGNYTLTIILLFRHFEGLKFSTERFAFDQTLRKIPISFYKSSILFPELTQCQKFDYARDVWSGRWTRHGKNENCPISNDGRYRCLEPNFPCQRPWCEGYLGLLESNGWTYSTHCSFRVFSSETAWNCLKNRWIFFWGDSNHCDTVRNIFHFILGVPEIEIVPRRFDMNITNPKDASQTVRITNIFNGHPNASGNYQGLNSLKDEAYRELLKQYFSLESVPDTVIMNSGLHDGIFWPTIRRFNKGAEYAAAFWAELVDSVRQRGLKPPEIIYRTTVATGGYARRLAFNPQKMEAFNGVFLDKLRQFGVVNWVIDDFDMTYPWHFDNRCNDGVHYGRAPAKMRWRDGEVGHQYFVDLMLGHVLLNAICAR
;
A
#
# COMPACT_ATOMS: atom_id res chain seq x y z
N MET A 1 -27.67 1.05 67.49
CA MET A 1 -28.20 -0.32 67.27
C MET A 1 -27.14 -1.02 66.43
N LEU A 2 -26.45 -2.07 66.89
CA LEU A 2 -26.94 -3.38 67.36
C LEU A 2 -27.73 -4.09 66.25
N SER A 3 -27.34 -5.28 65.76
CA SER A 3 -26.16 -6.10 66.09
C SER A 3 -25.75 -7.07 64.96
N ALA A 4 -24.58 -7.68 65.15
CA ALA A 4 -24.19 -9.05 64.74
C ALA A 4 -25.32 -10.10 64.95
N SER A 5 -25.28 -11.35 64.42
CA SER A 5 -24.43 -12.10 63.46
C SER A 5 -25.05 -13.49 63.27
N ASP A 6 -24.69 -14.29 62.24
CA ASP A 6 -24.00 -15.60 62.43
C ASP A 6 -23.74 -16.41 61.15
N MET A 7 -22.93 -17.48 61.29
CA MET A 7 -22.47 -18.41 60.25
C MET A 7 -22.71 -19.89 60.64
N SER A 8 -22.29 -20.79 59.74
CA SER A 8 -22.15 -22.26 59.82
C SER A 8 -23.34 -23.09 59.30
N LEU A 9 -23.22 -24.08 58.41
CA LEU A 9 -22.18 -25.07 57.99
C LEU A 9 -22.38 -26.48 58.60
N SER A 10 -22.76 -27.42 57.74
CA SER A 10 -22.44 -28.85 57.88
C SER A 10 -22.32 -29.51 56.50
N SER A 11 -21.40 -30.45 56.36
CA SER A 11 -21.06 -31.19 55.13
C SER A 11 -21.69 -32.62 55.17
N SER A 12 -21.44 -33.61 54.29
CA SER A 12 -20.42 -33.87 53.25
C SER A 12 -20.82 -35.05 52.34
N SER A 13 -20.22 -35.16 51.14
CA SER A 13 -20.01 -36.39 50.32
C SER A 13 -21.25 -37.17 49.81
N SER A 14 -21.27 -37.86 48.66
CA SER A 14 -20.39 -38.00 47.46
C SER A 14 -21.19 -38.82 46.40
N SER A 15 -20.79 -39.19 45.17
CA SER A 15 -19.59 -39.04 44.31
C SER A 15 -19.95 -39.56 42.89
N ALA A 16 -19.25 -39.28 41.78
CA ALA A 16 -18.39 -38.16 41.37
C ALA A 16 -17.90 -38.41 39.92
N SER A 17 -18.00 -37.44 39.01
CA SER A 17 -17.28 -37.47 37.71
C SER A 17 -17.05 -36.05 37.18
N LEU A 18 -15.81 -35.73 36.77
CA LEU A 18 -15.40 -34.41 36.30
C LEU A 18 -15.00 -34.43 34.82
N SER A 19 -15.08 -33.29 34.14
CA SER A 19 -13.98 -32.81 33.29
C SER A 19 -14.05 -31.30 33.07
N SER A 20 -12.87 -30.67 32.96
CA SER A 20 -12.70 -29.24 32.68
C SER A 20 -11.42 -29.05 31.86
N SER A 21 -11.49 -28.30 30.77
CA SER A 21 -10.33 -27.88 29.95
C SER A 21 -10.73 -26.67 29.09
N SER A 22 -9.91 -25.68 28.73
CA SER A 22 -8.44 -25.50 28.69
C SER A 22 -7.69 -26.22 27.55
N SER A 23 -7.44 -25.53 26.43
CA SER A 23 -6.42 -25.95 25.45
C SER A 23 -5.85 -24.80 24.62
N SER A 24 -4.57 -24.95 24.29
CA SER A 24 -3.70 -24.01 23.62
C SER A 24 -3.76 -24.03 22.07
N THR A 25 -3.11 -23.02 21.50
CA THR A 25 -2.56 -22.89 20.14
C THR A 25 -2.21 -24.17 19.35
N THR A 26 -2.27 -24.07 18.01
CA THR A 26 -1.33 -24.77 17.11
C THR A 26 -1.31 -24.13 15.71
N SER A 27 -0.19 -24.27 15.00
CA SER A 27 0.07 -23.76 13.63
C SER A 27 -0.13 -24.86 12.58
N TRP A 28 -0.06 -24.54 11.28
CA TRP A 28 0.91 -25.12 10.30
C TRP A 28 0.55 -24.76 8.84
N LEU A 29 1.55 -24.81 7.96
CA LEU A 29 1.42 -24.63 6.50
C LEU A 29 2.19 -25.74 5.76
N SER A 30 1.68 -26.12 4.57
CA SER A 30 2.36 -26.88 3.49
C SER A 30 2.61 -28.40 3.64
N GLY A 31 2.34 -29.10 2.54
CA GLY A 31 2.77 -30.47 2.19
C GLY A 31 2.71 -30.65 0.66
N ILE A 32 3.58 -31.48 0.05
CA ILE A 32 3.78 -31.50 -1.42
C ILE A 32 3.84 -32.92 -2.03
N VAL A 33 3.28 -33.02 -3.23
CA VAL A 33 3.36 -34.05 -4.31
C VAL A 33 4.53 -35.06 -4.26
N ARG A 34 4.18 -36.36 -4.31
CA ARG A 34 4.71 -37.46 -5.19
C ARG A 34 4.11 -38.79 -4.71
N GLY A 35 3.91 -39.83 -5.52
CA GLY A 35 4.07 -40.01 -6.97
C GLY A 35 4.30 -41.50 -7.27
N ARG A 36 3.85 -42.03 -8.42
CA ARG A 36 4.13 -43.41 -8.85
C ARG A 36 4.46 -43.47 -10.34
N SER A 37 5.51 -44.21 -10.68
CA SER A 37 5.89 -44.54 -12.04
C SER A 37 6.07 -46.05 -12.14
N ASP A 38 5.45 -46.66 -13.14
CA ASP A 38 5.70 -48.06 -13.53
C ASP A 38 6.32 -48.09 -14.94
N LYS A 39 7.11 -49.13 -15.24
CA LYS A 39 7.96 -49.23 -16.44
C LYS A 39 7.68 -50.48 -17.27
N SER A 40 7.25 -50.29 -18.51
CA SER A 40 7.50 -51.14 -19.70
C SER A 40 6.83 -50.49 -20.92
N GLY A 41 7.19 -50.74 -22.17
CA GLY A 41 8.29 -51.50 -22.79
C GLY A 41 8.25 -51.24 -24.32
N SER A 42 9.36 -51.39 -25.06
CA SER A 42 9.38 -50.99 -26.49
C SER A 42 9.09 -52.13 -27.47
N VAL A 43 8.29 -51.83 -28.50
CA VAL A 43 8.13 -52.63 -29.74
C VAL A 43 8.09 -51.68 -30.95
N LYS A 44 8.43 -52.19 -32.14
CA LYS A 44 8.70 -51.41 -33.37
C LYS A 44 7.57 -51.51 -34.41
N MET A 45 7.53 -50.50 -35.29
CA MET A 45 7.29 -50.58 -36.76
C MET A 45 6.28 -51.60 -37.32
N ALA A 46 5.26 -51.08 -38.01
CA ALA A 46 4.81 -51.64 -39.28
C ALA A 46 4.16 -50.54 -40.17
N ASN A 47 4.58 -50.45 -41.43
CA ASN A 47 3.83 -49.74 -42.47
C ASN A 47 2.81 -50.71 -43.08
N ASN A 48 1.63 -50.22 -43.45
CA ASN A 48 1.01 -50.64 -44.71
C ASN A 48 0.14 -49.52 -45.29
N SER A 49 0.01 -49.49 -46.62
CA SER A 49 -0.51 -48.34 -47.38
C SER A 49 -1.72 -48.70 -48.24
N THR A 50 -2.16 -47.74 -49.07
CA THR A 50 -3.23 -47.79 -50.10
C THR A 50 -4.66 -47.45 -49.63
N THR A 51 -5.46 -46.65 -50.34
CA THR A 51 -5.17 -45.57 -51.33
C THR A 51 -6.40 -44.64 -51.42
N GLY A 52 -6.20 -43.35 -51.67
CA GLY A 52 -7.28 -42.39 -51.88
C GLY A 52 -6.81 -40.96 -51.64
N GLY A 53 -6.09 -40.38 -52.61
CA GLY A 53 -5.66 -38.99 -52.56
C GLY A 53 -6.56 -38.10 -53.41
N ASP A 54 -6.63 -36.82 -53.05
CA ASP A 54 -6.07 -35.82 -53.96
C ASP A 54 -5.67 -34.52 -53.23
N SER A 55 -4.76 -33.78 -53.87
CA SER A 55 -4.41 -32.38 -53.57
C SER A 55 -4.24 -31.94 -52.11
N VAL A 56 -3.05 -32.20 -51.54
CA VAL A 56 -2.48 -31.25 -50.56
C VAL A 56 -2.18 -29.94 -51.30
N GLY A 57 -3.13 -29.00 -51.25
CA GLY A 57 -2.89 -27.61 -51.65
C GLY A 57 -1.75 -27.00 -50.83
N PRO A 58 -1.14 -25.90 -51.28
CA PRO A 58 -0.11 -25.23 -50.50
C PRO A 58 -0.66 -24.87 -49.12
N ILE A 59 0.17 -25.02 -48.07
CA ILE A 59 -0.13 -24.45 -46.76
C ILE A 59 -0.26 -22.95 -46.97
N ASN A 60 -1.50 -22.48 -47.03
CA ASN A 60 -1.81 -21.07 -47.17
C ASN A 60 -1.08 -20.33 -46.05
N ARG A 61 -0.26 -19.33 -46.40
CA ARG A 61 0.44 -18.48 -45.43
C ARG A 61 -0.59 -17.57 -44.76
N LYS A 62 -1.44 -18.15 -43.91
CA LYS A 62 -2.36 -17.42 -43.06
C LYS A 62 -1.52 -16.54 -42.13
N ASN A 63 -1.58 -15.24 -42.40
CA ASN A 63 -1.70 -14.17 -41.43
C ASN A 63 -0.99 -14.40 -40.09
N GLN A 64 0.22 -13.85 -39.97
CA GLN A 64 1.00 -13.89 -38.73
C GLN A 64 0.57 -12.78 -37.79
N PHE A 65 -0.45 -13.06 -36.97
CA PHE A 65 -0.97 -12.08 -36.02
C PHE A 65 0.05 -11.81 -34.89
N ARG A 66 0.70 -10.64 -34.95
CA ARG A 66 1.87 -10.30 -34.12
C ARG A 66 1.46 -9.48 -32.89
N GLY A 67 1.84 -9.97 -31.71
CA GLY A 67 1.59 -9.29 -30.44
C GLY A 67 2.49 -9.79 -29.31
N VAL A 68 2.23 -9.30 -28.10
CA VAL A 68 2.93 -9.65 -26.86
C VAL A 68 2.00 -10.44 -25.95
N MET A 69 2.44 -11.62 -25.49
CA MET A 69 1.71 -12.44 -24.53
C MET A 69 2.26 -12.24 -23.12
N PHE A 70 1.41 -12.00 -22.14
CA PHE A 70 1.78 -11.70 -20.75
C PHE A 70 0.80 -12.32 -19.74
N LYS A 71 1.22 -12.46 -18.48
CA LYS A 71 0.31 -12.86 -17.38
C LYS A 71 -0.21 -11.64 -16.64
N TYR A 72 -1.53 -11.53 -16.53
CA TYR A 72 -2.17 -10.47 -15.75
C TYR A 72 -2.50 -10.89 -14.31
N GLY A 73 -2.70 -12.19 -14.05
CA GLY A 73 -3.09 -12.73 -12.73
C GLY A 73 -2.25 -13.92 -12.24
N PRO A 74 -2.48 -14.41 -11.01
CA PRO A 74 -1.73 -15.53 -10.41
C PRO A 74 -2.00 -16.90 -11.03
N LYS A 75 -3.25 -17.25 -11.40
CA LYS A 75 -3.63 -18.57 -11.94
C LYS A 75 -2.90 -18.87 -13.26
N PRO A 76 -2.63 -20.14 -13.64
CA PRO A 76 -1.95 -20.45 -14.90
C PRO A 76 -2.69 -19.93 -16.15
N ILE A 77 -4.02 -19.98 -16.17
CA ILE A 77 -4.87 -19.57 -17.30
C ILE A 77 -4.93 -18.05 -17.51
N GLN A 78 -4.63 -17.23 -16.49
CA GLN A 78 -4.74 -15.77 -16.53
C GLN A 78 -3.62 -15.13 -17.37
N VAL A 79 -3.78 -15.26 -18.68
CA VAL A 79 -2.87 -14.84 -19.75
C VAL A 79 -3.64 -13.90 -20.68
N ALA A 80 -2.96 -12.86 -21.15
CA ALA A 80 -3.47 -11.91 -22.12
C ALA A 80 -2.49 -11.74 -23.29
N PHE A 81 -3.01 -11.27 -24.42
CA PHE A 81 -2.31 -11.04 -25.68
C PHE A 81 -2.64 -9.64 -26.19
N LYS A 82 -1.63 -8.78 -26.31
CA LYS A 82 -1.73 -7.38 -26.75
C LYS A 82 -1.15 -7.21 -28.16
N THR A 83 -1.87 -6.55 -29.07
CA THR A 83 -1.33 -6.03 -30.34
C THR A 83 -1.27 -4.50 -30.30
N GLY A 84 -0.34 -3.90 -31.06
CA GLY A 84 0.06 -2.50 -30.89
C GLY A 84 0.76 -2.24 -29.54
N ASP A 85 1.37 -1.06 -29.39
CA ASP A 85 2.00 -0.64 -28.12
C ASP A 85 1.61 0.80 -27.75
N TYR A 86 0.32 0.98 -27.45
CA TYR A 86 -0.30 2.27 -27.15
C TYR A 86 -0.97 2.26 -25.76
N LYS A 87 -1.25 3.45 -25.21
CA LYS A 87 -1.87 3.60 -23.88
C LYS A 87 -3.40 3.44 -23.87
N GLN A 88 -4.04 3.60 -25.02
CA GLN A 88 -5.48 3.43 -25.20
C GLN A 88 -5.74 1.98 -25.62
N GLN A 89 -6.58 1.26 -24.85
CA GLN A 89 -6.77 -0.19 -24.97
C GLN A 89 -8.23 -0.50 -25.32
N VAL A 90 -8.45 -1.33 -26.35
CA VAL A 90 -9.71 -2.07 -26.51
C VAL A 90 -9.52 -3.46 -25.91
N ILE A 91 -10.29 -3.82 -24.89
CA ILE A 91 -10.29 -5.17 -24.32
C ILE A 91 -11.42 -5.97 -24.97
N PHE A 92 -11.07 -7.02 -25.69
CA PHE A 92 -12.01 -8.00 -26.21
C PHE A 92 -12.32 -9.09 -25.17
N ILE A 93 -13.60 -9.35 -24.96
CA ILE A 93 -14.15 -10.39 -24.09
C ILE A 93 -15.01 -11.30 -24.98
N GLY A 94 -14.63 -12.57 -25.09
CA GLY A 94 -15.35 -13.56 -25.91
C GLY A 94 -16.56 -14.19 -25.22
N GLY A 95 -17.24 -15.10 -25.90
CA GLY A 95 -18.32 -15.92 -25.35
C GLY A 95 -17.85 -17.08 -24.46
N LEU A 96 -18.81 -17.85 -23.92
CA LEU A 96 -18.60 -19.01 -23.03
C LEU A 96 -17.44 -19.93 -23.44
N THR A 97 -17.40 -20.29 -24.73
CA THR A 97 -16.47 -21.28 -25.31
C THR A 97 -15.18 -20.67 -25.86
N ASP A 98 -15.03 -19.36 -25.82
CA ASP A 98 -13.97 -18.64 -26.51
C ASP A 98 -12.62 -18.63 -25.78
N GLY A 99 -11.60 -18.22 -26.56
CA GLY A 99 -10.33 -17.72 -26.07
C GLY A 99 -9.70 -16.75 -27.07
N PHE A 100 -8.39 -16.85 -27.28
CA PHE A 100 -7.72 -16.02 -28.29
C PHE A 100 -8.23 -16.29 -29.72
N LEU A 101 -8.38 -15.22 -30.50
CA LEU A 101 -8.77 -15.22 -31.92
C LEU A 101 -10.17 -15.78 -32.23
N ALA A 102 -11.12 -15.62 -31.31
CA ALA A 102 -12.52 -16.06 -31.41
C ALA A 102 -13.21 -15.69 -32.74
N THR A 103 -13.24 -14.40 -33.11
CA THR A 103 -13.98 -13.91 -34.28
C THR A 103 -13.04 -13.47 -35.42
N ALA A 104 -13.49 -13.66 -36.66
CA ALA A 104 -12.71 -13.38 -37.86
C ALA A 104 -12.33 -11.90 -38.03
N TYR A 105 -13.04 -10.98 -37.37
CA TYR A 105 -12.76 -9.55 -37.44
C TYR A 105 -11.64 -9.07 -36.51
N LEU A 106 -11.14 -9.89 -35.58
CA LEU A 106 -10.15 -9.45 -34.58
C LEU A 106 -8.80 -9.01 -35.17
N GLU A 107 -8.35 -9.66 -36.25
CA GLU A 107 -7.11 -9.25 -36.92
C GLU A 107 -7.28 -7.95 -37.72
N PRO A 108 -8.26 -7.83 -38.65
CA PRO A 108 -8.58 -6.56 -39.29
C PRO A 108 -8.85 -5.41 -38.29
N LEU A 109 -9.53 -5.70 -37.17
CA LEU A 109 -9.79 -4.73 -36.10
C LEU A 109 -8.48 -4.26 -35.45
N ALA A 110 -7.56 -5.15 -35.11
CA ALA A 110 -6.26 -4.77 -34.54
C ALA A 110 -5.44 -3.91 -35.51
N ILE A 111 -5.45 -4.22 -36.81
CA ILE A 111 -4.79 -3.41 -37.85
C ILE A 111 -5.43 -2.02 -37.93
N ALA A 112 -6.77 -1.93 -37.87
CA ALA A 112 -7.47 -0.65 -37.87
C ALA A 112 -7.22 0.15 -36.58
N LEU A 113 -7.17 -0.50 -35.41
CA LEU A 113 -6.84 0.12 -34.13
C LEU A 113 -5.40 0.64 -34.09
N GLU A 114 -4.42 -0.10 -34.63
CA GLU A 114 -3.01 0.33 -34.69
C GLU A 114 -2.86 1.62 -35.53
N ASN A 115 -3.58 1.74 -36.64
CA ASN A 115 -3.62 2.98 -37.44
C ASN A 115 -4.19 4.18 -36.66
N GLU A 116 -5.16 3.95 -35.76
CA GLU A 116 -5.73 4.97 -34.87
C GLU A 116 -4.94 5.16 -33.55
N LYS A 117 -3.83 4.44 -33.37
CA LYS A 117 -2.96 4.43 -32.16
C LYS A 117 -3.64 3.84 -30.92
N TRP A 118 -4.37 2.75 -31.12
CA TRP A 118 -4.95 1.91 -30.08
C TRP A 118 -4.29 0.53 -30.06
N SER A 119 -4.22 -0.06 -28.87
CA SER A 119 -3.88 -1.47 -28.68
C SER A 119 -5.15 -2.30 -28.55
N LEU A 120 -5.15 -3.52 -29.11
CA LEU A 120 -6.16 -4.54 -28.84
C LEU A 120 -5.61 -5.53 -27.82
N VAL A 121 -6.37 -5.81 -26.77
CA VAL A 121 -6.07 -6.82 -25.75
C VAL A 121 -7.12 -7.91 -25.81
N GLN A 122 -6.68 -9.15 -26.01
CA GLN A 122 -7.48 -10.35 -25.81
C GLN A 122 -6.97 -11.07 -24.55
N PHE A 123 -7.79 -11.84 -23.86
CA PHE A 123 -7.37 -12.56 -22.65
C PHE A 123 -8.20 -13.82 -22.39
N LEU A 124 -7.67 -14.69 -21.53
CA LEU A 124 -8.34 -15.90 -21.07
C LEU A 124 -8.80 -15.74 -19.63
N LEU A 125 -10.09 -15.95 -19.40
CA LEU A 125 -10.72 -16.04 -18.09
C LEU A 125 -10.60 -17.45 -17.53
N SER A 126 -10.92 -17.62 -16.25
CA SER A 126 -11.16 -18.95 -15.67
C SER A 126 -12.37 -19.68 -16.27
N SER A 127 -13.27 -18.96 -16.96
CA SER A 127 -14.41 -19.50 -17.71
C SER A 127 -14.09 -19.91 -19.16
N SER A 128 -13.00 -19.42 -19.75
CA SER A 128 -12.68 -19.69 -21.17
C SER A 128 -12.67 -21.17 -21.54
N TYR A 129 -13.00 -21.47 -22.80
CA TYR A 129 -13.10 -22.81 -23.38
C TYR A 129 -14.16 -23.71 -22.72
N SER A 130 -13.81 -24.46 -21.68
CA SER A 130 -14.72 -25.34 -20.93
C SER A 130 -14.75 -25.03 -19.43
N GLY A 131 -14.13 -23.92 -19.01
CA GLY A 131 -14.20 -23.44 -17.64
C GLY A 131 -15.57 -22.84 -17.27
N TYR A 132 -16.38 -22.44 -18.25
CA TYR A 132 -17.61 -21.67 -18.02
C TYR A 132 -18.59 -22.39 -17.10
N GLY A 133 -18.71 -23.72 -17.23
CA GLY A 133 -19.62 -24.54 -16.44
C GLY A 133 -19.35 -24.50 -14.93
N ILE A 134 -18.11 -24.18 -14.53
CA ILE A 134 -17.65 -24.12 -13.14
C ILE A 134 -17.24 -22.71 -12.68
N SER A 135 -17.46 -21.67 -13.51
CA SER A 135 -17.20 -20.27 -13.16
C SER A 135 -18.51 -19.50 -12.84
N SER A 136 -18.43 -18.17 -12.80
CA SER A 136 -19.57 -17.26 -12.62
C SER A 136 -19.21 -15.86 -13.12
N LEU A 137 -20.20 -15.08 -13.55
CA LEU A 137 -20.03 -13.66 -13.90
C LEU A 137 -19.30 -12.86 -12.80
N LYS A 138 -19.47 -13.25 -11.52
CA LYS A 138 -18.74 -12.67 -10.37
C LYS A 138 -17.24 -12.98 -10.39
N GLN A 139 -16.86 -14.21 -10.71
CA GLN A 139 -15.46 -14.61 -10.84
C GLN A 139 -14.81 -13.95 -12.06
N ASP A 140 -15.56 -13.85 -13.14
CA ASP A 140 -15.08 -13.39 -14.43
C ASP A 140 -14.91 -11.87 -14.44
N ALA A 141 -15.88 -11.12 -13.87
CA ALA A 141 -15.74 -9.70 -13.55
C ALA A 141 -14.55 -9.38 -12.63
N PHE A 142 -14.23 -10.26 -11.65
CA PHE A 142 -13.05 -10.11 -10.79
C PHE A 142 -11.72 -10.36 -11.55
N GLU A 143 -11.75 -11.12 -12.65
CA GLU A 143 -10.57 -11.38 -13.48
C GLU A 143 -10.38 -10.32 -14.57
N LEU A 144 -11.47 -9.77 -15.10
CA LEU A 144 -11.47 -8.55 -15.90
C LEU A 144 -10.92 -7.36 -15.10
N ASP A 145 -11.31 -7.18 -13.82
CA ASP A 145 -10.76 -6.15 -12.95
C ASP A 145 -9.24 -6.29 -12.74
N GLN A 146 -8.74 -7.53 -12.60
CA GLN A 146 -7.29 -7.81 -12.52
C GLN A 146 -6.55 -7.47 -13.83
N LEU A 147 -7.15 -7.72 -15.00
CA LEU A 147 -6.56 -7.33 -16.28
C LEU A 147 -6.49 -5.81 -16.43
N ILE A 148 -7.60 -5.11 -16.17
CA ILE A 148 -7.64 -3.64 -16.26
C ILE A 148 -6.67 -3.03 -15.24
N SER A 149 -6.60 -3.59 -14.02
CA SER A 149 -5.61 -3.21 -13.01
C SER A 149 -4.18 -3.43 -13.49
N TYR A 150 -3.88 -4.54 -14.19
CA TYR A 150 -2.57 -4.76 -14.80
C TYR A 150 -2.28 -3.68 -15.86
N LEU A 151 -3.17 -3.45 -16.82
CA LEU A 151 -2.97 -2.51 -17.92
C LEU A 151 -2.73 -1.08 -17.42
N ILE A 152 -3.46 -0.63 -16.39
CA ILE A 152 -3.26 0.67 -15.75
C ILE A 152 -1.92 0.72 -15.00
N ASN A 153 -1.61 -0.30 -14.18
CA ASN A 153 -0.46 -0.26 -13.25
C ASN A 153 0.85 -0.81 -13.83
N LYS A 154 0.89 -1.30 -15.08
CA LYS A 154 2.07 -1.91 -15.73
C LYS A 154 2.33 -1.41 -17.14
N GLU A 155 1.27 -1.12 -17.90
CA GLU A 155 1.34 -0.66 -19.30
C GLU A 155 0.97 0.84 -19.42
N ASP A 156 0.87 1.56 -18.29
CA ASP A 156 0.44 2.96 -18.15
C ASP A 156 -0.84 3.33 -18.95
N SER A 157 -1.85 2.46 -18.96
CA SER A 157 -3.07 2.69 -19.75
C SER A 157 -3.88 3.92 -19.27
N GLU A 158 -4.36 4.71 -20.24
CA GLU A 158 -5.15 5.94 -20.01
C GLU A 158 -6.67 5.67 -19.85
N GLY A 159 -7.06 4.40 -19.83
CA GLY A 159 -8.44 3.90 -19.79
C GLY A 159 -8.72 2.92 -20.92
N VAL A 160 -9.83 2.19 -20.79
CA VAL A 160 -10.14 1.04 -21.64
C VAL A 160 -11.52 1.17 -22.29
N VAL A 161 -11.69 0.66 -23.51
CA VAL A 161 -13.01 0.36 -24.09
C VAL A 161 -13.21 -1.15 -23.96
N LEU A 162 -14.37 -1.57 -23.45
CA LEU A 162 -14.72 -2.99 -23.40
C LEU A 162 -15.52 -3.36 -24.65
N LEU A 163 -15.12 -4.45 -25.32
CA LEU A 163 -15.79 -5.02 -26.47
C LEU A 163 -16.18 -6.46 -26.13
N GLY A 164 -17.46 -6.67 -25.85
CA GLY A 164 -18.02 -8.00 -25.59
C GLY A 164 -18.54 -8.60 -26.88
N HIS A 165 -18.17 -9.85 -27.14
CA HIS A 165 -18.80 -10.71 -28.13
C HIS A 165 -19.66 -11.74 -27.41
N SER A 166 -20.87 -12.00 -27.91
CA SER A 166 -21.75 -13.06 -27.38
C SER A 166 -21.98 -12.85 -25.87
N THR A 167 -21.87 -13.90 -25.06
CA THR A 167 -22.00 -13.84 -23.59
C THR A 167 -20.94 -12.96 -22.91
N GLY A 168 -19.84 -12.59 -23.57
CA GLY A 168 -18.92 -11.55 -23.09
C GLY A 168 -19.61 -10.19 -22.90
N CYS A 169 -20.79 -9.98 -23.51
CA CYS A 169 -21.68 -8.86 -23.21
C CYS A 169 -22.25 -8.92 -21.77
N GLN A 170 -22.52 -10.12 -21.25
CA GLN A 170 -23.01 -10.34 -19.87
C GLN A 170 -21.91 -10.01 -18.86
N ASP A 171 -20.66 -10.40 -19.15
CA ASP A 171 -19.49 -10.03 -18.33
C ASP A 171 -19.32 -8.51 -18.24
N ILE A 172 -19.47 -7.78 -19.35
CA ILE A 172 -19.45 -6.30 -19.33
C ILE A 172 -20.58 -5.75 -18.46
N VAL A 173 -21.82 -6.17 -18.71
CA VAL A 173 -22.99 -5.64 -17.99
C VAL A 173 -22.91 -5.97 -16.50
N TYR A 174 -22.44 -7.17 -16.12
CA TYR A 174 -22.20 -7.55 -14.73
C TYR A 174 -21.07 -6.71 -14.12
N TYR A 175 -19.90 -6.65 -14.77
CA TYR A 175 -18.72 -5.91 -14.29
C TYR A 175 -19.05 -4.44 -14.02
N MET A 176 -19.75 -3.77 -14.94
CA MET A 176 -20.15 -2.37 -14.78
C MET A 176 -21.15 -2.15 -13.64
N ARG A 177 -21.86 -3.18 -13.15
CA ARG A 177 -22.67 -3.12 -11.92
C ARG A 177 -21.84 -3.26 -10.64
N THR A 178 -20.72 -4.00 -10.66
CA THR A 178 -20.00 -4.38 -9.44
C THR A 178 -19.32 -3.23 -8.68
N ASN A 179 -19.15 -2.05 -9.28
CA ASN A 179 -18.31 -0.96 -8.75
C ASN A 179 -16.87 -1.43 -8.38
N ALA A 180 -16.33 -2.41 -9.13
CA ALA A 180 -15.02 -2.99 -8.90
C ALA A 180 -13.86 -1.97 -9.03
N ALA A 181 -12.66 -2.35 -8.58
CA ALA A 181 -11.57 -1.42 -8.31
C ALA A 181 -11.20 -0.56 -9.52
N CYS A 182 -11.27 -1.12 -10.72
CA CYS A 182 -10.91 -0.48 -11.97
C CYS A 182 -12.10 -0.26 -12.93
N SER A 183 -13.35 -0.57 -12.54
CA SER A 183 -14.51 -0.48 -13.47
C SER A 183 -14.72 0.93 -13.99
N ARG A 184 -14.45 1.92 -13.15
CA ARG A 184 -14.51 3.36 -13.47
C ARG A 184 -13.36 3.85 -14.37
N ALA A 185 -12.50 2.96 -14.87
CA ALA A 185 -11.54 3.23 -15.96
C ALA A 185 -12.08 2.82 -17.35
N VAL A 186 -13.24 2.17 -17.40
CA VAL A 186 -13.97 1.87 -18.64
C VAL A 186 -14.54 3.17 -19.20
N ARG A 187 -14.24 3.45 -20.47
CA ARG A 187 -14.63 4.67 -21.19
C ARG A 187 -15.92 4.50 -21.95
N ALA A 188 -16.05 3.35 -22.57
CA ALA A 188 -17.20 2.98 -23.38
C ALA A 188 -17.33 1.46 -23.40
N ALA A 189 -18.54 0.97 -23.69
CA ALA A 189 -18.86 -0.43 -23.82
C ALA A 189 -19.48 -0.71 -25.20
N ILE A 190 -18.96 -1.72 -25.90
CA ILE A 190 -19.53 -2.24 -27.13
C ILE A 190 -20.04 -3.64 -26.82
N LEU A 191 -21.33 -3.88 -27.07
CA LEU A 191 -21.98 -5.18 -26.93
C LEU A 191 -22.28 -5.70 -28.34
N GLN A 192 -21.54 -6.71 -28.81
CA GLN A 192 -21.73 -7.33 -30.12
C GLN A 192 -22.39 -8.70 -29.98
N ALA A 193 -23.57 -8.84 -30.61
CA ALA A 193 -24.51 -9.94 -30.39
C ALA A 193 -24.84 -10.22 -28.90
N PRO A 194 -25.36 -9.21 -28.15
CA PRO A 194 -25.96 -9.44 -26.82
C PRO A 194 -27.30 -10.18 -26.96
N VAL A 195 -27.23 -11.50 -27.02
CA VAL A 195 -28.37 -12.42 -27.19
C VAL A 195 -28.66 -13.17 -25.90
N SER A 196 -29.81 -13.83 -25.81
CA SER A 196 -30.21 -14.60 -24.62
C SER A 196 -29.89 -16.09 -24.74
N ASP A 197 -28.95 -16.58 -23.94
CA ASP A 197 -28.72 -18.02 -23.73
C ASP A 197 -30.00 -18.73 -23.27
N ARG A 198 -30.82 -18.06 -22.46
CA ARG A 198 -32.09 -18.61 -21.99
C ARG A 198 -33.05 -18.85 -23.15
N GLU A 199 -33.26 -17.87 -24.03
CA GLU A 199 -34.18 -18.04 -25.17
C GLU A 199 -33.66 -19.07 -26.19
N TYR A 200 -32.33 -19.13 -26.38
CA TYR A 200 -31.69 -20.17 -27.19
C TYR A 200 -31.87 -21.57 -26.56
N ARG A 201 -31.44 -21.77 -25.31
CA ARG A 201 -31.51 -23.07 -24.62
C ARG A 201 -32.94 -23.51 -24.31
N ALA A 202 -33.91 -22.60 -24.25
CA ALA A 202 -35.33 -22.94 -24.19
C ALA A 202 -35.87 -23.63 -25.47
N THR A 203 -35.12 -23.61 -26.57
CA THR A 203 -35.44 -24.44 -27.77
C THR A 203 -35.01 -25.91 -27.61
N LEU A 204 -34.17 -26.24 -26.62
CA LEU A 204 -33.64 -27.58 -26.39
C LEU A 204 -34.58 -28.39 -25.47
N PRO A 205 -34.93 -29.64 -25.82
CA PRO A 205 -35.97 -30.41 -25.12
C PRO A 205 -35.59 -30.79 -23.67
N GLU A 206 -34.30 -30.90 -23.35
CA GLU A 206 -33.80 -31.21 -22.01
C GLU A 206 -33.94 -30.05 -21.00
N THR A 207 -34.00 -28.80 -21.49
CA THR A 207 -33.71 -27.63 -20.64
C THR A 207 -34.72 -27.42 -19.51
N ALA A 208 -36.02 -27.65 -19.74
CA ALA A 208 -37.02 -27.49 -18.69
C ALA A 208 -36.78 -28.42 -17.49
N ALA A 209 -36.51 -29.71 -17.74
CA ALA A 209 -36.23 -30.69 -16.70
C ALA A 209 -34.90 -30.43 -15.98
N MET A 210 -33.92 -29.86 -16.68
CA MET A 210 -32.63 -29.48 -16.10
C MET A 210 -32.73 -28.19 -15.27
N ILE A 211 -33.58 -27.23 -15.61
CA ILE A 211 -33.89 -26.06 -14.75
C ILE A 211 -34.53 -26.54 -13.44
N ASP A 212 -35.50 -27.45 -13.48
CA ASP A 212 -36.12 -28.02 -12.27
C ASP A 212 -35.08 -28.74 -11.39
N LEU A 213 -34.19 -29.54 -12.00
CA LEU A 213 -33.10 -30.23 -11.29
C LEU A 213 -32.11 -29.24 -10.68
N ALA A 214 -31.69 -28.22 -11.42
CA ALA A 214 -30.77 -27.18 -10.95
C ALA A 214 -31.37 -26.38 -9.79
N SER A 215 -32.63 -25.95 -9.91
CA SER A 215 -33.39 -25.26 -8.87
C SER A 215 -33.50 -26.09 -7.60
N LYS A 216 -33.81 -27.40 -7.76
CA LYS A 216 -33.84 -28.34 -6.64
C LYS A 216 -32.46 -28.47 -5.97
N MET A 217 -31.40 -28.70 -6.73
CA MET A 217 -30.03 -28.79 -6.20
C MET A 217 -29.63 -27.50 -5.47
N MET A 218 -29.96 -26.32 -5.99
CA MET A 218 -29.74 -25.05 -5.30
C MET A 218 -30.53 -24.96 -3.98
N SER A 219 -31.79 -25.40 -3.95
CA SER A 219 -32.59 -25.45 -2.72
C SER A 219 -32.04 -26.43 -1.66
N GLU A 220 -31.37 -27.49 -2.10
CA GLU A 220 -30.64 -28.45 -1.25
C GLU A 220 -29.26 -27.94 -0.80
N SER A 221 -28.90 -26.68 -1.12
CA SER A 221 -27.57 -26.07 -0.92
C SER A 221 -26.43 -26.69 -1.74
N ARG A 222 -26.78 -27.43 -2.80
CA ARG A 222 -25.88 -28.18 -3.70
C ARG A 222 -25.60 -27.44 -5.02
N GLY A 223 -25.78 -26.11 -5.04
CA GLY A 223 -25.62 -25.27 -6.24
C GLY A 223 -24.23 -25.37 -6.90
N SER A 224 -23.18 -25.65 -6.13
CA SER A 224 -21.81 -25.82 -6.63
C SER A 224 -21.48 -27.24 -7.11
N GLU A 225 -22.41 -28.19 -7.00
CA GLU A 225 -22.22 -29.54 -7.54
C GLU A 225 -22.44 -29.57 -9.06
N LEU A 226 -21.72 -30.47 -9.74
CA LEU A 226 -21.91 -30.74 -11.16
C LEU A 226 -23.25 -31.44 -11.42
N MET A 227 -23.92 -31.02 -12.50
CA MET A 227 -25.12 -31.65 -13.02
C MET A 227 -24.78 -32.91 -13.86
N PRO A 228 -25.79 -33.73 -14.22
CA PRO A 228 -25.65 -34.78 -15.22
C PRO A 228 -25.13 -34.22 -16.56
N LYS A 229 -24.50 -35.07 -17.38
CA LYS A 229 -23.94 -34.65 -18.69
C LYS A 229 -25.02 -34.14 -19.65
N GLU A 230 -26.25 -34.60 -19.45
CA GLU A 230 -27.45 -34.21 -20.16
C GLU A 230 -27.82 -32.72 -19.94
N ALA A 231 -27.26 -32.05 -18.93
CA ALA A 231 -27.39 -30.60 -18.76
C ALA A 231 -26.48 -29.83 -19.74
N ASP A 232 -25.23 -30.27 -19.93
CA ASP A 232 -24.30 -29.65 -20.88
C ASP A 232 -23.31 -30.69 -21.44
N PRO A 233 -23.43 -31.08 -22.72
CA PRO A 233 -22.58 -32.11 -23.31
C PRO A 233 -21.12 -31.69 -23.52
N GLU A 234 -20.82 -30.39 -23.53
CA GLU A 234 -19.53 -29.81 -23.95
C GLU A 234 -18.63 -29.45 -22.78
N ALA A 235 -19.18 -28.92 -21.68
CA ALA A 235 -18.44 -28.63 -20.45
C ALA A 235 -19.15 -29.15 -19.18
N PRO A 236 -18.42 -29.63 -18.16
CA PRO A 236 -19.01 -29.97 -16.87
C PRO A 236 -19.64 -28.74 -16.21
N ILE A 237 -20.97 -28.68 -16.14
CA ILE A 237 -21.72 -27.54 -15.63
C ILE A 237 -22.22 -27.75 -14.19
N THR A 238 -22.13 -26.71 -13.37
CA THR A 238 -22.70 -26.69 -12.01
C THR A 238 -24.19 -26.32 -12.03
N ALA A 239 -24.94 -26.78 -11.03
CA ALA A 239 -26.37 -26.43 -10.90
C ALA A 239 -26.60 -24.91 -10.87
N TYR A 240 -25.74 -24.15 -10.17
CA TYR A 240 -25.80 -22.69 -10.19
C TYR A 240 -25.55 -22.12 -11.59
N ARG A 241 -24.47 -22.51 -12.29
CA ARG A 241 -24.19 -21.96 -13.63
C ARG A 241 -25.31 -22.30 -14.63
N TYR A 242 -25.85 -23.51 -14.57
CA TYR A 242 -26.95 -23.94 -15.43
C TYR A 242 -28.23 -23.11 -15.20
N HIS A 243 -28.65 -22.98 -13.94
CA HIS A 243 -29.77 -22.13 -13.55
C HIS A 243 -29.54 -20.67 -13.98
N SER A 244 -28.32 -20.16 -13.81
CA SER A 244 -27.96 -18.80 -14.14
C SER A 244 -28.13 -18.46 -15.63
N LEU A 245 -27.78 -19.41 -16.52
CA LEU A 245 -27.95 -19.30 -17.98
C LEU A 245 -29.38 -19.57 -18.47
N CYS A 246 -30.10 -20.50 -17.82
CA CYS A 246 -31.34 -21.05 -18.39
C CYS A 246 -32.63 -20.57 -17.69
N ALA A 247 -32.58 -20.18 -16.42
CA ALA A 247 -33.78 -19.79 -15.67
C ALA A 247 -34.21 -18.35 -15.96
N TYR A 248 -35.52 -18.09 -15.96
CA TYR A 248 -36.06 -16.74 -16.05
C TYR A 248 -35.55 -15.89 -14.89
N MET A 249 -34.99 -14.73 -15.20
CA MET A 249 -34.30 -13.87 -14.24
C MET A 249 -33.11 -14.55 -13.51
N GLY A 250 -32.44 -15.54 -14.14
CA GLY A 250 -31.08 -15.98 -13.76
C GLY A 250 -30.06 -14.82 -13.81
N ASP A 251 -28.79 -14.99 -13.40
CA ASP A 251 -27.85 -13.85 -13.38
C ASP A 251 -27.47 -13.40 -14.79
N ASP A 252 -27.38 -14.33 -15.76
CA ASP A 252 -27.08 -14.09 -17.18
C ASP A 252 -28.30 -13.62 -17.99
N ASP A 253 -29.52 -13.78 -17.47
CA ASP A 253 -30.76 -13.39 -18.13
C ASP A 253 -30.92 -11.85 -18.13
N MET A 254 -30.21 -11.22 -19.06
CA MET A 254 -30.12 -9.77 -19.25
C MET A 254 -30.73 -9.29 -20.56
N PHE A 255 -30.93 -10.20 -21.52
CA PHE A 255 -31.23 -9.87 -22.93
C PHE A 255 -32.46 -10.59 -23.50
N SER A 256 -33.21 -11.38 -22.72
CA SER A 256 -34.40 -12.10 -23.24
C SER A 256 -35.51 -11.15 -23.68
N SER A 257 -36.18 -11.48 -24.79
CA SER A 257 -37.24 -10.66 -25.38
C SER A 257 -38.50 -10.54 -24.52
N ASP A 258 -38.79 -11.55 -23.69
CA ASP A 258 -39.96 -11.61 -22.80
C ASP A 258 -39.77 -10.92 -21.43
N LEU A 259 -38.58 -10.38 -21.13
CA LEU A 259 -38.39 -9.48 -19.99
C LEU A 259 -39.16 -8.18 -20.24
N SER A 260 -39.91 -7.69 -19.24
CA SER A 260 -40.60 -6.39 -19.32
C SER A 260 -39.62 -5.21 -19.40
N ASP A 261 -40.06 -4.04 -19.89
CA ASP A 261 -39.21 -2.83 -19.95
C ASP A 261 -38.65 -2.45 -18.56
N ASP A 262 -39.38 -2.71 -17.46
CA ASP A 262 -38.89 -2.50 -16.09
C ASP A 262 -37.84 -3.54 -15.67
N GLN A 263 -37.98 -4.80 -16.08
CA GLN A 263 -36.93 -5.82 -15.86
C GLN A 263 -35.68 -5.55 -16.69
N LEU A 264 -35.82 -5.15 -17.95
CA LEU A 264 -34.69 -4.70 -18.78
C LEU A 264 -34.03 -3.47 -18.16
N ARG A 265 -34.80 -2.49 -17.67
CA ARG A 265 -34.27 -1.33 -16.94
C ARG A 265 -33.55 -1.73 -15.64
N MET A 266 -34.06 -2.73 -14.91
CA MET A 266 -33.41 -3.30 -13.73
C MET A 266 -32.10 -4.03 -14.09
N ARG A 267 -32.08 -4.75 -15.23
CA ARG A 267 -30.93 -5.54 -15.71
C ARG A 267 -29.85 -4.71 -16.38
N LEU A 268 -30.20 -3.60 -17.03
CA LEU A 268 -29.31 -2.86 -17.93
C LEU A 268 -29.18 -1.36 -17.59
N GLY A 269 -30.06 -0.80 -16.76
CA GLY A 269 -30.16 0.65 -16.53
C GLY A 269 -28.93 1.30 -15.88
N HIS A 270 -28.04 0.53 -15.26
CA HIS A 270 -26.76 1.06 -14.76
C HIS A 270 -25.76 1.37 -15.88
N MET A 271 -25.95 0.80 -17.08
CA MET A 271 -25.10 1.07 -18.26
C MET A 271 -25.24 2.50 -18.78
N SER A 272 -26.34 3.21 -18.46
CA SER A 272 -26.55 4.60 -18.93
C SER A 272 -25.53 5.61 -18.41
N ASN A 273 -24.65 5.19 -17.48
CA ASN A 273 -23.54 5.99 -16.95
C ASN A 273 -22.26 5.87 -17.80
N THR A 274 -22.30 5.14 -18.92
CA THR A 274 -21.14 4.87 -19.78
C THR A 274 -21.58 4.87 -21.25
N PRO A 275 -20.90 5.60 -22.15
CA PRO A 275 -21.15 5.52 -23.59
C PRO A 275 -21.21 4.06 -24.07
N CYS A 276 -22.34 3.66 -24.66
CA CYS A 276 -22.61 2.27 -25.02
C CYS A 276 -23.08 2.16 -26.47
N GLN A 277 -22.61 1.13 -27.17
CA GLN A 277 -23.07 0.74 -28.50
C GLN A 277 -23.51 -0.73 -28.50
N VAL A 278 -24.64 -1.01 -29.14
CA VAL A 278 -25.16 -2.35 -29.40
C VAL A 278 -25.00 -2.64 -30.89
N ILE A 279 -24.15 -3.63 -31.22
CA ILE A 279 -23.99 -4.14 -32.58
C ILE A 279 -24.77 -5.46 -32.66
N PHE A 280 -25.92 -5.46 -33.34
CA PHE A 280 -26.79 -6.61 -33.42
C PHE A 280 -26.78 -7.26 -34.80
N SER A 281 -26.62 -8.57 -34.82
CA SER A 281 -26.58 -9.40 -36.03
C SER A 281 -28.01 -9.74 -36.47
N MET A 282 -28.46 -9.25 -37.62
CA MET A 282 -29.86 -9.45 -38.02
C MET A 282 -30.17 -10.88 -38.45
N ALA A 283 -29.16 -11.63 -38.92
CA ALA A 283 -29.26 -13.05 -39.23
C ALA A 283 -28.56 -13.93 -38.16
N ASP A 284 -28.53 -13.46 -36.91
CA ASP A 284 -27.98 -14.22 -35.78
C ASP A 284 -28.71 -15.55 -35.58
N GLU A 285 -27.95 -16.64 -35.61
CA GLU A 285 -28.38 -18.03 -35.54
C GLU A 285 -28.73 -18.52 -34.12
N TYR A 286 -28.39 -17.78 -33.07
CA TYR A 286 -28.76 -18.10 -31.68
C TYR A 286 -30.04 -17.39 -31.21
N VAL A 287 -30.55 -16.42 -31.97
CA VAL A 287 -31.80 -15.72 -31.64
C VAL A 287 -32.99 -16.41 -32.33
N PRO A 288 -33.93 -17.03 -31.58
CA PRO A 288 -35.03 -17.82 -32.15
C PRO A 288 -35.95 -17.04 -33.10
N ASP A 289 -36.52 -17.73 -34.08
CA ASP A 289 -37.39 -17.16 -35.13
C ASP A 289 -38.65 -16.42 -34.62
N TYR A 290 -39.07 -16.66 -33.37
CA TYR A 290 -40.21 -15.96 -32.76
C TYR A 290 -39.87 -14.55 -32.24
N VAL A 291 -38.58 -14.21 -32.12
CA VAL A 291 -38.11 -12.95 -31.54
C VAL A 291 -38.10 -11.85 -32.60
N ASP A 292 -38.85 -10.77 -32.39
CA ASP A 292 -38.67 -9.54 -33.17
C ASP A 292 -37.34 -8.88 -32.78
N LYS A 293 -36.31 -9.18 -33.58
CA LYS A 293 -34.94 -8.69 -33.39
C LYS A 293 -34.87 -7.16 -33.39
N LYS A 294 -35.69 -6.45 -34.17
CA LYS A 294 -35.64 -4.97 -34.22
C LYS A 294 -36.32 -4.35 -32.98
N ALA A 295 -37.48 -4.89 -32.58
CA ALA A 295 -38.14 -4.47 -31.34
C ALA A 295 -37.31 -4.80 -30.09
N LEU A 296 -36.59 -5.93 -30.08
CA LEU A 296 -35.67 -6.28 -28.99
C LEU A 296 -34.56 -5.24 -28.86
N VAL A 297 -33.82 -4.95 -29.94
CA VAL A 297 -32.67 -4.01 -29.87
C VAL A 297 -33.11 -2.60 -29.48
N ASP A 298 -34.26 -2.12 -29.97
CA ASP A 298 -34.80 -0.81 -29.54
C ASP A 298 -35.12 -0.77 -28.03
N ARG A 299 -35.55 -1.89 -27.45
CA ARG A 299 -35.82 -2.00 -26.00
C ARG A 299 -34.52 -2.13 -25.19
N LEU A 300 -33.53 -2.88 -25.67
CA LEU A 300 -32.20 -2.98 -25.05
C LEU A 300 -31.50 -1.61 -25.04
N CYS A 301 -31.45 -0.91 -26.17
CA CYS A 301 -30.86 0.43 -26.26
C CYS A 301 -31.58 1.44 -25.36
N ARG A 302 -32.92 1.40 -25.29
CA ARG A 302 -33.73 2.22 -24.38
C ARG A 302 -33.45 1.92 -22.91
N ALA A 303 -33.34 0.65 -22.53
CA ALA A 303 -33.03 0.22 -21.18
C ALA A 303 -31.63 0.67 -20.73
N MET A 304 -30.65 0.68 -21.64
CA MET A 304 -29.30 1.22 -21.43
C MET A 304 -29.21 2.76 -21.53
N GLY A 305 -30.34 3.47 -21.52
CA GLY A 305 -30.38 4.94 -21.49
C GLY A 305 -30.23 5.65 -22.84
N GLY A 306 -30.40 4.92 -23.94
CA GLY A 306 -30.21 5.45 -25.31
C GLY A 306 -28.88 5.05 -25.94
N ALA A 307 -28.42 3.82 -25.70
CA ALA A 307 -27.20 3.28 -26.33
C ALA A 307 -27.31 3.32 -27.87
N GLU A 308 -26.18 3.56 -28.55
CA GLU A 308 -26.14 3.62 -30.01
C GLU A 308 -26.49 2.26 -30.61
N LYS A 309 -27.43 2.24 -31.57
CA LYS A 309 -27.86 1.03 -32.26
C LYS A 309 -27.15 0.88 -33.60
N VAL A 310 -26.51 -0.28 -33.82
CA VAL A 310 -25.97 -0.70 -35.13
C VAL A 310 -26.61 -2.04 -35.49
N GLU A 311 -27.47 -2.05 -36.50
CA GLU A 311 -28.06 -3.27 -37.07
C GLU A 311 -27.22 -3.72 -38.27
N ILE A 312 -26.59 -4.90 -38.20
CA ILE A 312 -25.84 -5.46 -39.32
C ILE A 312 -26.71 -6.46 -40.07
N GLU A 313 -27.26 -5.98 -41.20
CA GLU A 313 -28.13 -6.77 -42.07
C GLU A 313 -27.39 -7.98 -42.65
N TRP A 314 -28.03 -9.16 -42.51
CA TRP A 314 -27.49 -10.48 -42.84
C TRP A 314 -26.22 -10.90 -42.08
N GLY A 315 -25.80 -10.18 -41.03
CA GLY A 315 -24.70 -10.60 -40.16
C GLY A 315 -25.08 -11.85 -39.35
N ASN A 316 -24.18 -12.82 -39.29
CA ASN A 316 -24.26 -13.95 -38.35
C ASN A 316 -23.71 -13.57 -36.96
N HIS A 317 -23.84 -14.45 -35.97
CA HIS A 317 -23.51 -14.19 -34.57
C HIS A 317 -22.07 -13.66 -34.36
N SER A 318 -21.10 -14.31 -35.02
CA SER A 318 -19.66 -13.95 -34.96
C SER A 318 -19.24 -12.84 -35.93
N LEU A 319 -20.17 -12.30 -36.73
CA LEU A 319 -19.94 -11.37 -37.84
C LEU A 319 -18.83 -11.83 -38.81
N SER A 320 -18.59 -13.14 -38.89
CA SER A 320 -17.57 -13.75 -39.76
C SER A 320 -17.90 -13.63 -41.25
N ASN A 321 -19.16 -13.29 -41.58
CA ASN A 321 -19.60 -12.92 -42.92
C ASN A 321 -19.72 -11.40 -43.16
N ARG A 322 -19.41 -10.56 -42.16
CA ARG A 322 -19.60 -9.09 -42.12
C ARG A 322 -18.44 -8.37 -41.41
N VAL A 323 -17.22 -8.81 -41.74
CA VAL A 323 -15.99 -8.39 -41.06
C VAL A 323 -15.71 -6.89 -41.23
N GLU A 324 -15.85 -6.35 -42.44
CA GLU A 324 -15.60 -4.93 -42.72
C GLU A 324 -16.64 -4.03 -42.01
N GLU A 325 -17.91 -4.45 -42.01
CA GLU A 325 -18.99 -3.76 -41.31
C GLU A 325 -18.77 -3.75 -39.78
N ALA A 326 -18.33 -4.88 -39.21
CA ALA A 326 -17.99 -5.00 -37.79
C ALA A 326 -16.83 -4.08 -37.40
N VAL A 327 -15.72 -4.12 -38.15
CA VAL A 327 -14.56 -3.25 -37.90
C VAL A 327 -14.94 -1.78 -38.03
N HIS A 328 -15.69 -1.41 -39.08
CA HIS A 328 -16.07 -0.03 -39.33
C HIS A 328 -17.00 0.52 -38.23
N ALA A 329 -17.95 -0.27 -37.73
CA ALA A 329 -18.81 0.11 -36.60
C ALA A 329 -17.99 0.35 -35.32
N ILE A 330 -17.14 -0.62 -34.94
CA ILE A 330 -16.29 -0.55 -33.74
C ILE A 330 -15.34 0.64 -33.82
N ILE A 331 -14.64 0.82 -34.94
CA ILE A 331 -13.67 1.93 -35.12
C ILE A 331 -14.36 3.29 -35.10
N ASN A 332 -15.53 3.45 -35.72
CA ASN A 332 -16.29 4.70 -35.67
C ASN A 332 -16.69 5.07 -34.23
N PHE A 333 -17.06 4.08 -33.42
CA PHE A 333 -17.38 4.29 -32.01
C PHE A 333 -16.14 4.64 -31.19
N VAL A 334 -15.06 3.86 -31.32
CA VAL A 334 -13.78 4.06 -30.59
C VAL A 334 -13.17 5.43 -30.91
N LYS A 335 -13.26 5.91 -32.16
CA LYS A 335 -12.80 7.25 -32.56
C LYS A 335 -13.66 8.40 -32.04
N ARG A 336 -14.91 8.14 -31.66
CA ARG A 336 -15.84 9.13 -31.11
C ARG A 336 -15.83 9.18 -29.58
N GLU A 337 -16.04 8.03 -28.95
CA GLU A 337 -16.25 7.92 -27.49
C GLU A 337 -14.98 7.48 -26.74
N GLY A 338 -13.96 7.01 -27.45
CA GLY A 338 -12.63 6.81 -26.90
C GLY A 338 -11.97 8.13 -26.48
N PRO A 339 -11.01 8.11 -25.53
CA PRO A 339 -10.53 9.32 -24.89
C PRO A 339 -9.70 10.16 -25.86
N LYS A 340 -10.26 11.31 -26.26
CA LYS A 340 -9.60 12.38 -27.04
C LYS A 340 -8.57 13.17 -26.20
N GLY A 341 -7.85 12.45 -25.34
CA GLY A 341 -6.94 12.94 -24.32
C GLY A 341 -7.60 13.17 -22.95
N CYS A 342 -7.07 12.45 -21.94
CA CYS A 342 -7.17 12.70 -20.49
C CYS A 342 -8.35 12.10 -19.65
N ILE A 343 -7.95 11.60 -18.47
CA ILE A 343 -8.64 11.67 -17.14
C ILE A 343 -9.76 10.65 -16.80
N GLU A 344 -9.70 10.10 -15.57
CA GLU A 344 -10.61 9.14 -14.88
C GLU A 344 -10.56 7.66 -15.33
N THR A 345 -10.44 6.66 -14.45
CA THR A 345 -10.14 6.62 -12.99
C THR A 345 -9.18 5.42 -12.74
N SER A 346 -8.95 4.76 -11.59
CA SER A 346 -9.61 4.64 -10.27
C SER A 346 -8.57 4.23 -9.21
N LEU A 347 -8.83 4.54 -7.93
CA LEU A 347 -8.10 3.98 -6.78
C LEU A 347 -9.01 3.66 -5.56
N TYR A 348 -10.34 3.67 -5.74
CA TYR A 348 -11.27 3.77 -4.60
C TYR A 348 -11.43 2.48 -3.77
N ALA A 349 -11.15 1.31 -4.34
CA ALA A 349 -11.39 0.02 -3.68
C ALA A 349 -10.26 -0.43 -2.72
N PHE A 350 -9.10 0.23 -2.70
CA PHE A 350 -7.99 -0.22 -1.83
C PHE A 350 -8.22 0.10 -0.34
N LEU A 351 -9.11 1.05 -0.03
CA LEU A 351 -9.30 1.57 1.33
C LEU A 351 -10.49 0.95 2.11
N GLN A 352 -11.43 0.26 1.44
CA GLN A 352 -12.61 -0.30 2.11
C GLN A 352 -12.34 -1.64 2.83
N HIS A 353 -11.30 -2.38 2.45
CA HIS A 353 -11.11 -3.75 2.92
C HIS A 353 -10.53 -3.91 4.34
N ILE A 354 -10.25 -2.80 5.04
CA ILE A 354 -9.74 -2.79 6.43
C ILE A 354 -10.88 -2.89 7.45
N TYR A 355 -12.12 -2.55 7.09
CA TYR A 355 -13.26 -2.46 8.01
C TYR A 355 -14.33 -3.54 7.77
N TRP A 356 -13.98 -4.84 7.88
CA TRP A 356 -14.82 -5.92 8.48
C TRP A 356 -14.19 -7.32 8.34
N SER A 357 -14.47 -8.22 9.30
CA SER A 357 -14.21 -9.68 9.26
C SER A 357 -14.95 -10.36 10.42
N PRO A 358 -15.42 -11.62 10.29
CA PRO A 358 -14.77 -12.71 11.04
C PRO A 358 -14.89 -14.17 10.48
N ILE A 359 -13.92 -15.05 10.82
CA ILE A 359 -14.08 -16.54 11.10
C ILE A 359 -14.41 -17.47 9.88
N MET A 360 -13.99 -18.75 9.70
CA MET A 360 -12.97 -19.74 10.21
C MET A 360 -13.12 -21.06 9.36
N PRO A 361 -12.57 -22.28 9.69
CA PRO A 361 -11.25 -22.69 10.23
C PRO A 361 -10.56 -23.94 9.54
N ASP A 362 -9.21 -24.07 9.70
CA ASP A 362 -8.44 -25.30 10.02
C ASP A 362 -8.28 -26.54 9.05
N LYS A 363 -7.25 -27.42 9.12
CA LYS A 363 -5.98 -27.53 9.93
C LYS A 363 -4.89 -28.47 9.34
N ALA A 364 -3.60 -28.21 9.65
CA ALA A 364 -2.45 -29.11 10.00
C ALA A 364 -2.02 -30.34 9.13
N ALA A 365 -0.78 -30.90 9.15
CA ALA A 365 0.59 -30.47 9.54
C ALA A 365 1.68 -31.54 9.19
N ASN A 366 2.99 -31.22 9.34
CA ASN A 366 4.19 -32.11 9.43
C ASN A 366 4.75 -32.80 8.15
N SER A 367 6.07 -33.05 7.96
CA SER A 367 7.32 -32.48 8.53
C SER A 367 8.62 -32.96 7.82
N VAL A 368 9.64 -32.07 7.66
CA VAL A 368 11.12 -32.30 7.60
C VAL A 368 11.75 -33.32 6.60
N SER A 369 12.69 -32.85 5.74
CA SER A 369 14.06 -33.39 5.58
C SER A 369 14.94 -32.50 4.64
N SER A 370 16.25 -32.74 4.57
CA SER A 370 17.26 -31.89 3.90
C SER A 370 17.98 -32.57 2.71
N CYS A 371 18.64 -31.77 1.86
CA CYS A 371 19.92 -32.14 1.23
C CYS A 371 20.69 -30.90 0.73
N SER A 372 22.02 -31.00 0.70
CA SER A 372 22.96 -29.95 0.25
C SER A 372 23.59 -30.31 -1.10
N TRP A 373 23.85 -29.32 -1.95
CA TRP A 373 24.73 -29.48 -3.12
C TRP A 373 25.70 -28.31 -3.23
N ILE A 374 27.00 -28.63 -3.30
CA ILE A 374 28.12 -27.70 -3.36
C ILE A 374 28.61 -27.60 -4.80
N PHE A 375 28.77 -26.39 -5.32
CA PHE A 375 29.57 -26.14 -6.53
C PHE A 375 30.92 -25.54 -6.14
N ARG A 376 32.01 -26.17 -6.62
CA ARG A 376 33.38 -25.68 -6.45
C ARG A 376 33.73 -24.71 -7.58
N SER A 377 34.40 -23.62 -7.25
CA SER A 377 34.95 -22.66 -8.22
C SER A 377 36.18 -23.23 -8.95
N ASN A 378 36.37 -22.83 -10.22
CA ASN A 378 37.49 -23.24 -11.06
C ASN A 378 38.45 -22.05 -11.29
N PRO A 379 39.71 -22.10 -10.80
CA PRO A 379 40.63 -20.95 -10.85
C PRO A 379 40.91 -20.38 -12.24
N MET A 380 40.89 -21.20 -13.29
CA MET A 380 41.23 -20.77 -14.65
C MET A 380 40.27 -19.70 -15.22
N ILE A 381 39.01 -19.69 -14.78
CA ILE A 381 37.98 -18.77 -15.32
C ILE A 381 38.18 -17.34 -14.79
N HIS A 382 38.63 -17.18 -13.55
CA HIS A 382 38.91 -15.86 -12.97
C HIS A 382 40.06 -15.14 -13.68
N TRP A 383 41.16 -15.85 -13.96
CA TRP A 383 42.34 -15.25 -14.60
C TRP A 383 42.03 -14.68 -16.00
N TYR A 384 41.27 -15.42 -16.83
CA TYR A 384 40.84 -14.91 -18.13
C TYR A 384 39.89 -13.70 -18.01
N PHE A 385 39.04 -13.66 -16.99
CA PHE A 385 38.13 -12.52 -16.77
C PHE A 385 38.89 -11.25 -16.35
N GLU A 386 39.84 -11.37 -15.41
CA GLU A 386 40.68 -10.27 -14.94
C GLU A 386 41.50 -9.68 -16.10
N VAL A 387 42.21 -10.52 -16.87
CA VAL A 387 42.97 -10.09 -18.05
C VAL A 387 42.08 -9.35 -19.05
N LEU A 388 40.89 -9.88 -19.36
CA LEU A 388 39.95 -9.24 -20.29
C LEU A 388 39.52 -7.86 -19.80
N THR A 389 39.13 -7.73 -18.52
CA THR A 389 38.74 -6.42 -17.95
C THR A 389 39.88 -5.41 -17.96
N LEU A 390 41.11 -5.84 -17.67
CA LEU A 390 42.29 -4.96 -17.64
C LEU A 390 42.68 -4.50 -19.05
N THR A 391 42.59 -5.39 -20.06
CA THR A 391 42.78 -5.01 -21.48
C THR A 391 41.72 -4.03 -21.96
N VAL A 392 40.44 -4.22 -21.62
CA VAL A 392 39.36 -3.27 -21.98
C VAL A 392 39.58 -1.91 -21.30
N PHE A 393 39.97 -1.89 -20.02
CA PHE A 393 40.20 -0.65 -19.28
C PHE A 393 41.40 0.15 -19.82
N LEU A 394 42.49 -0.53 -20.17
CA LEU A 394 43.63 0.09 -20.85
C LEU A 394 43.27 0.58 -22.27
N GLY A 395 42.43 -0.16 -23.00
CA GLY A 395 41.91 0.29 -24.30
C GLY A 395 41.10 1.59 -24.20
N ILE A 396 40.22 1.70 -23.19
CA ILE A 396 39.45 2.92 -22.92
C ILE A 396 40.39 4.08 -22.57
N LEU A 397 41.36 3.88 -21.68
CA LEU A 397 42.34 4.91 -21.32
C LEU A 397 43.20 5.36 -22.51
N PHE A 398 43.56 4.44 -23.42
CA PHE A 398 44.31 4.79 -24.63
C PHE A 398 43.47 5.61 -25.62
N VAL A 399 42.19 5.25 -25.82
CA VAL A 399 41.25 6.03 -26.65
C VAL A 399 41.02 7.44 -26.07
N TRP A 400 40.93 7.56 -24.74
CA TRP A 400 40.76 8.85 -24.05
C TRP A 400 42.06 9.67 -24.01
N GLY A 401 43.24 9.04 -24.07
CA GLY A 401 44.54 9.70 -24.02
C GLY A 401 45.00 10.33 -25.35
N VAL A 402 44.43 9.92 -26.50
CA VAL A 402 44.88 10.36 -27.82
C VAL A 402 44.06 11.54 -28.38
N ASN A 403 42.76 11.65 -28.05
CA ASN A 403 41.85 12.65 -28.63
C ASN A 403 41.65 13.88 -27.71
N ALA A 404 42.71 14.66 -27.51
CA ALA A 404 42.60 15.99 -26.91
C ALA A 404 42.11 17.01 -27.95
N TRP A 405 40.79 17.11 -28.15
CA TRP A 405 40.16 18.12 -29.02
C TRP A 405 38.87 18.69 -28.41
N ASN A 406 38.56 19.96 -28.71
CA ASN A 406 37.55 20.77 -28.03
C ASN A 406 36.17 20.11 -27.85
N ALA A 407 35.77 19.85 -26.61
CA ALA A 407 34.39 19.58 -26.22
C ALA A 407 33.58 20.90 -26.11
N GLY A 408 33.45 21.64 -27.22
CA GLY A 408 32.66 22.86 -27.31
C GLY A 408 31.19 22.61 -27.69
N ASP A 409 30.97 21.74 -28.70
CA ASP A 409 29.66 21.58 -29.34
C ASP A 409 28.87 20.34 -28.90
N LEU A 410 29.47 19.42 -28.14
CA LEU A 410 28.86 18.14 -27.77
C LEU A 410 27.93 18.20 -26.53
N GLN A 411 27.48 19.39 -26.13
CA GLN A 411 26.66 19.61 -24.92
C GLN A 411 25.20 20.01 -25.21
N ASN A 412 24.82 20.22 -26.47
CA ASN A 412 23.47 20.67 -26.84
C ASN A 412 22.47 19.54 -27.14
N ASP A 413 22.91 18.40 -27.68
CA ASP A 413 22.00 17.39 -28.27
C ASP A 413 21.45 16.33 -27.29
N PHE A 414 21.86 16.32 -26.02
CA PHE A 414 21.35 15.39 -25.00
C PHE A 414 20.76 16.05 -23.75
N LEU A 415 20.51 17.36 -23.80
CA LEU A 415 19.76 18.10 -22.77
C LEU A 415 18.52 18.78 -23.36
N THR A 416 17.63 17.96 -23.91
CA THR A 416 16.20 18.32 -24.01
C THR A 416 15.61 18.34 -22.59
N VAL A 417 15.97 19.37 -21.83
CA VAL A 417 15.31 19.71 -20.56
C VAL A 417 13.87 20.03 -20.92
N LYS A 418 12.99 19.03 -20.82
CA LYS A 418 11.56 19.28 -20.68
C LYS A 418 11.41 20.11 -19.43
N THR A 419 11.22 21.41 -19.62
CA THR A 419 10.70 22.33 -18.60
C THR A 419 9.28 21.88 -18.27
N GLN A 420 9.17 20.85 -17.42
CA GLN A 420 7.92 20.49 -16.78
C GLN A 420 7.35 21.77 -16.20
N LYS A 421 6.05 22.01 -16.45
CA LYS A 421 5.38 23.13 -15.81
C LYS A 421 5.42 22.85 -14.30
N PRO A 422 5.63 23.87 -13.46
CA PRO A 422 5.58 23.67 -12.03
C PRO A 422 4.23 23.04 -11.68
N TRP A 423 4.25 21.90 -11.00
CA TRP A 423 3.04 21.20 -10.57
C TRP A 423 2.19 22.14 -9.71
N LYS A 424 0.87 21.94 -9.73
CA LYS A 424 -0.06 22.80 -9.02
C LYS A 424 -1.04 21.96 -8.23
N ILE A 425 -1.52 22.57 -7.16
CA ILE A 425 -2.79 22.24 -6.53
C ILE A 425 -3.76 23.37 -6.79
N SER A 426 -5.06 23.14 -6.60
CA SER A 426 -6.02 24.21 -6.32
C SER A 426 -6.66 24.00 -4.95
N ILE A 427 -6.77 25.08 -4.18
CA ILE A 427 -7.41 25.15 -2.87
C ILE A 427 -8.53 26.19 -2.98
N PRO A 428 -9.78 25.81 -3.33
CA PRO A 428 -10.82 26.76 -3.70
C PRO A 428 -11.15 27.82 -2.62
N ARG A 429 -10.94 27.50 -1.35
CA ARG A 429 -11.15 28.43 -0.21
C ARG A 429 -9.98 29.41 0.04
N LEU A 430 -8.83 29.21 -0.59
CA LEU A 430 -7.60 30.00 -0.36
C LEU A 430 -7.04 30.67 -1.63
N ASP A 431 -7.17 30.05 -2.81
CA ASP A 431 -6.52 30.52 -4.05
C ASP A 431 -6.94 31.93 -4.50
N ASN A 432 -8.12 32.40 -4.10
CA ASN A 432 -8.66 33.73 -4.44
C ASN A 432 -8.59 34.74 -3.28
N SER A 433 -7.92 34.39 -2.18
CA SER A 433 -7.98 35.14 -0.92
C SER A 433 -6.66 35.89 -0.65
N ASN A 434 -6.60 37.17 -1.01
CA ASN A 434 -5.43 38.04 -0.79
C ASN A 434 -5.02 38.17 0.70
N GLN A 435 -5.95 37.92 1.62
CA GLN A 435 -5.70 37.86 3.06
C GLN A 435 -6.60 36.79 3.66
N ILE A 436 -6.02 35.83 4.38
CA ILE A 436 -6.73 34.72 5.00
C ILE A 436 -6.70 34.93 6.52
N ALA A 437 -7.87 35.14 7.12
CA ALA A 437 -8.04 35.36 8.54
C ALA A 437 -8.89 34.23 9.14
N LEU A 438 -8.34 33.49 10.11
CA LEU A 438 -8.98 32.34 10.75
C LEU A 438 -9.10 32.59 12.26
N SER A 439 -10.19 32.12 12.87
CA SER A 439 -10.36 32.12 14.31
C SER A 439 -9.43 31.09 14.97
N THR A 440 -8.84 31.43 16.11
CA THR A 440 -8.19 30.42 16.96
C THR A 440 -9.22 29.48 17.59
N GLY A 441 -8.78 28.28 17.98
CA GLY A 441 -9.62 27.26 18.59
C GLY A 441 -10.48 26.45 17.62
N ASP A 442 -11.11 27.09 16.65
CA ASP A 442 -11.87 26.39 15.60
C ASP A 442 -10.97 25.47 14.76
N ILE A 443 -11.53 24.35 14.29
CA ILE A 443 -10.88 23.44 13.34
C ILE A 443 -11.27 23.88 11.93
N HIS A 444 -10.30 24.39 11.17
CA HIS A 444 -10.51 24.87 9.81
C HIS A 444 -10.10 23.80 8.80
N GLU A 445 -11.07 23.06 8.27
CA GLU A 445 -10.85 22.05 7.23
C GLU A 445 -10.75 22.69 5.82
N PHE A 446 -9.73 22.26 5.08
CA PHE A 446 -9.47 22.66 3.71
C PHE A 446 -9.30 21.43 2.82
N VAL A 447 -10.17 21.30 1.82
CA VAL A 447 -10.03 20.35 0.72
C VAL A 447 -9.28 21.03 -0.43
N PHE A 448 -8.34 20.31 -1.04
CA PHE A 448 -7.60 20.74 -2.22
C PHE A 448 -7.51 19.62 -3.27
N GLN A 449 -7.26 20.02 -4.51
CA GLN A 449 -7.21 19.16 -5.70
C GLN A 449 -5.80 19.22 -6.29
N ALA A 450 -5.15 18.08 -6.50
CA ALA A 450 -3.93 18.02 -7.31
C ALA A 450 -4.26 18.36 -8.77
N LEU A 451 -3.35 19.04 -9.49
CA LEU A 451 -3.52 19.42 -10.89
C LEU A 451 -2.40 18.84 -11.77
N ASP A 452 -2.72 18.57 -13.03
CA ASP A 452 -1.77 18.05 -14.03
C ASP A 452 -0.92 19.14 -14.72
N ASP A 453 -0.01 18.73 -15.62
CA ASP A 453 0.80 19.63 -16.48
C ASP A 453 -0.04 20.59 -17.34
N SER A 454 -1.32 20.29 -17.59
CA SER A 454 -2.26 21.16 -18.31
C SER A 454 -3.02 22.12 -17.39
N GLY A 455 -2.98 21.89 -16.06
CA GLY A 455 -3.73 22.63 -15.05
C GLY A 455 -5.13 22.07 -14.76
N LYS A 456 -5.46 20.88 -15.27
CA LYS A 456 -6.73 20.18 -15.00
C LYS A 456 -6.65 19.38 -13.69
N PRO A 457 -7.79 19.07 -13.04
CA PRO A 457 -7.86 18.10 -11.95
C PRO A 457 -7.15 16.78 -12.27
N HIS A 458 -6.20 16.41 -11.42
CA HIS A 458 -5.52 15.12 -11.45
C HIS A 458 -6.32 14.11 -10.60
N CYS A 459 -6.76 13.02 -11.21
CA CYS A 459 -7.80 12.15 -10.61
C CYS A 459 -7.28 10.88 -9.90
N LEU A 460 -6.01 10.87 -9.46
CA LEU A 460 -5.41 9.76 -8.71
C LEU A 460 -4.81 10.26 -7.39
N GLY A 461 -4.99 9.47 -6.34
CA GLY A 461 -4.33 9.65 -5.04
C GLY A 461 -2.87 9.19 -5.02
N GLY A 462 -2.31 9.16 -3.82
CA GLY A 462 -0.95 8.69 -3.53
C GLY A 462 0.15 9.74 -3.60
N ASP A 463 -0.16 10.99 -3.96
CA ASP A 463 0.80 12.08 -3.87
C ASP A 463 1.08 12.40 -2.40
N TYR A 464 2.37 12.45 -2.03
CA TYR A 464 2.82 12.77 -0.69
C TYR A 464 3.05 14.27 -0.55
N PHE A 465 2.04 14.95 -0.02
CA PHE A 465 2.16 16.32 0.42
C PHE A 465 2.68 16.37 1.85
N GLU A 466 3.79 17.08 2.04
CA GLU A 466 4.19 17.58 3.35
C GLU A 466 3.51 18.94 3.56
N THR A 467 3.08 19.22 4.79
CA THR A 467 2.66 20.59 5.14
C THR A 467 3.30 21.05 6.45
N ASP A 468 3.51 22.36 6.53
CA ASP A 468 4.12 23.05 7.65
C ASP A 468 3.28 24.27 8.00
N LEU A 469 2.74 24.31 9.22
CA LEU A 469 2.12 25.51 9.77
C LEU A 469 3.12 26.16 10.73
N SER A 470 3.81 27.20 10.26
CA SER A 470 4.92 27.83 10.98
C SER A 470 4.62 29.31 11.29
N GLY A 471 4.68 29.66 12.57
CA GLY A 471 4.61 31.04 13.08
C GLY A 471 5.81 31.35 13.99
N GLU A 472 5.81 32.55 14.61
CA GLU A 472 6.91 32.96 15.51
C GLU A 472 6.96 32.16 16.82
N LEU A 473 5.79 31.75 17.32
CA LEU A 473 5.61 31.11 18.64
C LEU A 473 4.99 29.71 18.57
N TRP A 474 4.73 29.18 17.37
CA TRP A 474 4.04 27.91 17.15
C TRP A 474 4.54 27.25 15.86
N LYS A 475 4.66 25.93 15.87
CA LYS A 475 5.04 25.14 14.69
C LYS A 475 4.46 23.72 14.77
N SER A 476 3.80 23.25 13.71
CA SER A 476 3.09 21.95 13.71
C SER A 476 2.94 21.38 12.30
N ARG A 477 2.75 20.06 12.17
CA ARG A 477 2.37 19.37 10.93
C ARG A 477 0.84 19.24 10.83
N PRO A 478 0.14 19.97 9.95
CA PRO A 478 -1.21 19.57 9.53
C PRO A 478 -1.14 18.21 8.82
N PRO A 479 -1.79 17.15 9.32
CA PRO A 479 -1.81 15.86 8.64
C PRO A 479 -2.62 15.94 7.35
N ILE A 480 -2.14 15.24 6.31
CA ILE A 480 -2.78 15.18 4.99
C ILE A 480 -3.56 13.88 4.86
N LYS A 481 -4.86 14.00 4.57
CA LYS A 481 -5.74 12.89 4.22
C LYS A 481 -5.97 12.87 2.71
N ASP A 482 -5.47 11.82 2.06
CA ASP A 482 -5.76 11.48 0.66
C ASP A 482 -7.15 10.82 0.54
N PHE A 483 -7.93 11.19 -0.47
CA PHE A 483 -9.22 10.58 -0.79
C PHE A 483 -9.15 9.60 -1.99
N GLY A 484 -7.96 9.31 -2.52
CA GLY A 484 -7.71 8.32 -3.58
C GLY A 484 -8.08 8.79 -5.00
N ASN A 485 -8.87 9.85 -5.11
CA ASN A 485 -9.31 10.50 -6.35
C ASN A 485 -8.46 11.73 -6.73
N GLY A 486 -7.34 11.98 -6.05
CA GLY A 486 -6.51 13.18 -6.23
C GLY A 486 -7.06 14.47 -5.63
N THR A 487 -8.17 14.39 -4.89
CA THR A 487 -8.46 15.38 -3.83
C THR A 487 -7.82 14.92 -2.52
N TYR A 488 -7.43 15.91 -1.71
CA TYR A 488 -6.74 15.75 -0.45
C TYR A 488 -7.32 16.77 0.55
N SER A 489 -7.15 16.54 1.84
CA SER A 489 -7.54 17.51 2.88
C SER A 489 -6.49 17.66 3.98
N PHE A 490 -6.47 18.84 4.59
CA PHE A 490 -5.81 19.11 5.86
C PHE A 490 -6.74 19.94 6.75
N SER A 491 -6.50 19.90 8.07
CA SER A 491 -7.18 20.75 9.04
C SER A 491 -6.16 21.63 9.77
N LEU A 492 -6.49 22.91 9.98
CA LEU A 492 -5.69 23.84 10.78
C LEU A 492 -6.42 24.16 12.09
N GLN A 493 -5.69 24.12 13.21
CA GLN A 493 -6.16 24.56 14.52
C GLN A 493 -4.98 25.19 15.27
N VAL A 494 -5.19 26.37 15.85
CA VAL A 494 -4.19 27.11 16.65
C VAL A 494 -4.86 27.56 17.95
N HIS A 495 -4.21 27.36 19.10
CA HIS A 495 -4.83 27.70 20.40
C HIS A 495 -4.96 29.22 20.60
N PRO A 496 -6.00 29.74 21.30
CA PRO A 496 -6.24 31.18 21.50
C PRO A 496 -5.15 32.02 22.20
N ASP A 497 -4.07 31.40 22.67
CA ASP A 497 -2.90 32.10 23.23
C ASP A 497 -1.81 32.40 22.18
N PHE A 498 -1.85 31.73 21.02
CA PHE A 498 -0.86 31.86 19.95
C PHE A 498 -1.44 32.58 18.71
N THR A 499 -2.29 33.57 18.92
CA THR A 499 -2.76 34.47 17.87
C THR A 499 -1.59 35.20 17.21
N GLY A 500 -1.65 35.42 15.89
CA GLY A 500 -0.58 36.09 15.16
C GLY A 500 -0.55 35.71 13.69
N ASN A 501 0.57 35.99 13.03
CA ASN A 501 0.78 35.70 11.62
C ASN A 501 1.58 34.41 11.42
N TYR A 502 1.10 33.60 10.48
CA TYR A 502 1.57 32.25 10.17
C TYR A 502 1.84 32.12 8.68
N THR A 503 2.70 31.17 8.33
CA THR A 503 2.84 30.66 6.98
C THR A 503 2.42 29.20 6.96
N LEU A 504 1.42 28.86 6.16
CA LEU A 504 1.18 27.48 5.73
C LEU A 504 2.00 27.21 4.47
N THR A 505 2.93 26.26 4.54
CA THR A 505 3.69 25.78 3.37
C THR A 505 3.16 24.40 2.98
N ILE A 506 2.99 24.15 1.68
CA ILE A 506 2.58 22.84 1.14
C ILE A 506 3.62 22.44 0.10
N ILE A 507 4.24 21.27 0.29
CA ILE A 507 5.34 20.74 -0.52
C ILE A 507 4.92 19.38 -1.07
N LEU A 508 5.08 19.18 -2.38
CA LEU A 508 4.95 17.87 -3.02
C LEU A 508 6.32 17.20 -3.03
N LEU A 509 6.49 16.15 -2.21
CA LEU A 509 7.75 15.40 -2.15
C LEU A 509 7.78 14.24 -3.15
N PHE A 510 6.72 13.43 -3.18
CA PHE A 510 6.55 12.30 -4.11
C PHE A 510 5.14 12.31 -4.70
N ARG A 511 4.97 11.69 -5.87
CA ARG A 511 3.65 11.40 -6.44
C ARG A 511 3.25 9.95 -6.24
N HIS A 512 2.03 9.55 -6.54
CA HIS A 512 1.59 8.16 -6.79
C HIS A 512 2.27 7.02 -5.97
N PHE A 513 2.43 7.17 -4.65
CA PHE A 513 3.17 6.26 -3.75
C PHE A 513 4.64 5.98 -4.16
N GLU A 514 5.27 6.87 -4.93
CA GLU A 514 6.62 6.68 -5.46
C GLU A 514 7.70 6.71 -4.38
N GLY A 515 7.46 7.39 -3.25
CA GLY A 515 8.32 7.30 -2.06
C GLY A 515 8.38 5.89 -1.46
N LEU A 516 7.37 5.04 -1.71
CA LEU A 516 7.36 3.63 -1.29
C LEU A 516 8.19 2.71 -2.22
N LYS A 517 8.67 3.19 -3.37
CA LYS A 517 9.52 2.41 -4.30
C LYS A 517 10.90 2.14 -3.68
N PHE A 518 11.63 1.16 -4.21
CA PHE A 518 12.99 0.83 -3.72
C PHE A 518 14.00 1.97 -3.98
N SER A 519 14.10 2.42 -5.23
CA SER A 519 14.86 3.62 -5.63
C SER A 519 13.90 4.80 -5.75
N THR A 520 14.04 5.78 -4.86
CA THR A 520 13.06 6.87 -4.66
C THR A 520 13.54 8.21 -5.20
N GLU A 521 14.84 8.54 -5.07
CA GLU A 521 15.36 9.89 -5.31
C GLU A 521 15.05 10.42 -6.73
N ARG A 522 15.08 9.54 -7.75
CA ARG A 522 14.71 9.86 -9.14
C ARG A 522 13.22 10.15 -9.37
N PHE A 523 12.37 9.94 -8.37
CA PHE A 523 10.93 10.21 -8.36
C PHE A 523 10.57 11.33 -7.35
N ALA A 524 11.55 11.93 -6.69
CA ALA A 524 11.30 13.02 -5.76
C ALA A 524 11.11 14.34 -6.52
N PHE A 525 9.97 15.00 -6.29
CA PHE A 525 9.67 16.32 -6.82
C PHE A 525 10.23 17.43 -5.92
N ASP A 526 10.14 17.25 -4.60
CA ASP A 526 10.62 18.17 -3.56
C ASP A 526 10.25 19.65 -3.84
N GLN A 527 8.99 19.87 -4.27
CA GLN A 527 8.54 21.14 -4.83
C GLN A 527 7.55 21.84 -3.88
N THR A 528 7.89 23.05 -3.42
CA THR A 528 6.92 23.92 -2.73
C THR A 528 5.84 24.37 -3.72
N LEU A 529 4.59 23.96 -3.50
CA LEU A 529 3.45 24.27 -4.38
C LEU A 529 2.62 25.48 -3.91
N ARG A 530 2.65 25.75 -2.60
CA ARG A 530 2.01 26.90 -1.96
C ARG A 530 2.82 27.36 -0.75
N LYS A 531 2.83 28.67 -0.53
CA LYS A 531 3.32 29.32 0.70
C LYS A 531 2.34 30.45 1.02
N ILE A 532 1.45 30.21 1.99
CA ILE A 532 0.22 30.97 2.19
C ILE A 532 0.31 31.73 3.52
N PRO A 533 0.23 33.07 3.52
CA PRO A 533 0.14 33.85 4.75
C PRO A 533 -1.26 33.72 5.36
N ILE A 534 -1.32 33.35 6.64
CA ILE A 534 -2.57 33.19 7.40
C ILE A 534 -2.45 34.01 8.68
N SER A 535 -3.49 34.76 9.04
CA SER A 535 -3.57 35.49 10.32
C SER A 535 -4.59 34.81 11.24
N PHE A 536 -4.16 34.39 12.42
CA PHE A 536 -5.02 33.77 13.42
C PHE A 536 -5.44 34.80 14.48
N TYR A 537 -6.73 35.15 14.51
CA TYR A 537 -7.31 36.12 15.45
C TYR A 537 -7.98 35.43 16.63
N LYS A 538 -8.08 36.14 17.77
CA LYS A 538 -8.59 35.55 19.02
C LYS A 538 -10.10 35.27 18.93
N SER A 539 -10.48 34.00 19.12
CA SER A 539 -11.89 33.63 19.38
C SER A 539 -12.23 33.72 20.87
N SER A 540 -13.52 33.57 21.19
CA SER A 540 -14.04 33.44 22.55
C SER A 540 -14.07 31.99 23.06
N ILE A 541 -13.46 31.04 22.33
CA ILE A 541 -13.52 29.61 22.66
C ILE A 541 -12.61 29.30 23.84
N LEU A 542 -13.17 28.65 24.85
CA LEU A 542 -12.46 28.16 26.04
C LEU A 542 -12.15 26.67 25.87
N PHE A 543 -10.88 26.31 26.01
CA PHE A 543 -10.43 24.92 26.04
C PHE A 543 -10.23 24.44 27.49
N PRO A 544 -10.42 23.14 27.77
CA PRO A 544 -9.88 22.55 29.00
C PRO A 544 -8.35 22.67 28.98
N GLU A 545 -7.74 22.94 30.13
CA GLU A 545 -6.27 22.99 30.24
C GLU A 545 -5.62 21.64 29.90
N LEU A 546 -4.46 21.69 29.25
CA LEU A 546 -3.65 20.51 28.93
C LEU A 546 -3.08 19.89 30.21
N THR A 547 -3.68 18.79 30.65
CA THR A 547 -3.16 17.95 31.72
C THR A 547 -1.83 17.30 31.32
N GLN A 548 -0.95 17.06 32.29
CA GLN A 548 0.25 16.26 32.05
C GLN A 548 -0.13 14.86 31.55
N CYS A 549 0.59 14.35 30.56
CA CYS A 549 0.33 13.02 29.97
C CYS A 549 0.36 11.91 31.01
N GLN A 550 -0.71 11.12 31.07
CA GLN A 550 -0.84 9.96 31.95
C GLN A 550 -0.60 8.65 31.18
N LYS A 551 -0.52 7.52 31.88
CA LYS A 551 -0.14 6.25 31.26
C LYS A 551 -1.09 5.80 30.13
N PHE A 552 -2.37 6.16 30.20
CA PHE A 552 -3.35 5.87 29.13
C PHE A 552 -3.20 6.74 27.87
N ASP A 553 -2.57 7.92 27.95
CA ASP A 553 -2.39 8.80 26.78
C ASP A 553 -1.46 8.18 25.73
N TYR A 554 -0.50 7.37 26.19
CA TYR A 554 0.38 6.56 25.34
C TYR A 554 -0.31 5.31 24.75
N ALA A 555 -1.59 5.05 25.06
CA ALA A 555 -2.36 3.98 24.43
C ALA A 555 -3.16 4.46 23.19
N ARG A 556 -3.19 5.77 22.92
CA ARG A 556 -3.92 6.36 21.79
C ARG A 556 -3.29 5.99 20.44
N ASP A 557 -4.14 5.80 19.43
CA ASP A 557 -3.71 5.48 18.05
C ASP A 557 -3.07 6.66 17.30
N VAL A 558 -3.49 7.89 17.61
CA VAL A 558 -3.08 9.10 16.89
C VAL A 558 -2.71 10.19 17.89
N TRP A 559 -1.60 10.86 17.64
CA TRP A 559 -1.15 12.03 18.39
C TRP A 559 -1.37 13.29 17.55
N SER A 560 -1.78 14.39 18.19
CA SER A 560 -1.85 15.71 17.55
C SER A 560 -0.97 16.66 18.35
N GLY A 561 0.24 16.89 17.83
CA GLY A 561 1.28 17.67 18.47
C GLY A 561 1.35 19.11 17.96
N ARG A 562 2.16 19.89 18.68
CA ARG A 562 2.77 21.12 18.18
C ARG A 562 3.98 21.46 19.03
N TRP A 563 4.90 22.19 18.41
CA TRP A 563 5.92 22.94 19.10
C TRP A 563 5.40 24.33 19.43
N THR A 564 5.56 24.77 20.67
CA THR A 564 5.18 26.11 21.16
C THR A 564 6.38 26.82 21.78
N ARG A 565 6.46 28.14 21.62
CA ARG A 565 7.60 28.94 22.08
C ARG A 565 7.23 29.85 23.25
N HIS A 566 7.95 29.70 24.36
CA HIS A 566 7.67 30.37 25.65
C HIS A 566 8.79 31.30 26.13
N GLY A 567 9.90 31.35 25.40
CA GLY A 567 11.03 32.25 25.62
C GLY A 567 11.74 32.52 24.29
N LYS A 568 12.48 33.62 24.19
CA LYS A 568 13.15 34.02 22.94
C LYS A 568 14.36 34.90 23.22
N ASN A 569 15.54 34.46 22.80
CA ASN A 569 16.77 35.23 22.83
C ASN A 569 17.53 35.04 21.50
N GLU A 570 17.26 35.91 20.53
CA GLU A 570 17.89 35.85 19.19
C GLU A 570 19.33 36.41 19.18
N ASN A 571 19.72 37.16 20.22
CA ASN A 571 21.08 37.67 20.38
C ASN A 571 22.03 36.64 21.04
N CYS A 572 21.53 35.43 21.31
CA CYS A 572 22.27 34.33 21.91
C CYS A 572 23.42 33.83 21.01
N PRO A 573 24.69 33.94 21.42
CA PRO A 573 25.80 33.31 20.71
C PRO A 573 25.86 31.82 21.04
N ILE A 574 25.95 30.98 20.01
CA ILE A 574 26.20 29.54 20.16
C ILE A 574 27.56 29.36 20.85
N SER A 575 27.61 28.61 21.95
CA SER A 575 28.85 28.39 22.71
C SER A 575 29.81 27.48 21.96
N ASN A 576 31.10 27.48 22.32
CA ASN A 576 32.14 26.84 21.50
C ASN A 576 32.02 25.31 21.42
N ASP A 577 31.31 24.69 22.36
CA ASP A 577 30.84 23.30 22.38
C ASP A 577 29.52 23.08 21.59
N GLY A 578 29.17 24.00 20.67
CA GLY A 578 28.01 23.91 19.77
C GLY A 578 26.64 24.07 20.44
N ARG A 579 26.60 24.48 21.71
CA ARG A 579 25.41 24.45 22.56
C ARG A 579 24.61 25.77 22.52
N TYR A 580 23.29 25.65 22.72
CA TYR A 580 22.29 26.70 22.51
C TYR A 580 21.69 27.15 23.86
N ARG A 581 22.59 27.51 24.80
CA ARG A 581 22.28 27.97 26.17
C ARG A 581 21.70 29.39 26.19
N CYS A 582 20.58 29.59 25.50
CA CYS A 582 20.01 30.90 25.20
C CYS A 582 19.02 31.42 26.26
N LEU A 583 18.57 30.54 27.15
CA LEU A 583 17.74 30.83 28.33
C LEU A 583 18.44 30.23 29.55
N GLU A 584 18.23 30.83 30.72
CA GLU A 584 18.80 30.33 31.98
C GLU A 584 18.34 28.89 32.28
N PRO A 585 19.18 28.03 32.90
CA PRO A 585 18.83 26.63 33.16
C PRO A 585 17.58 26.42 34.03
N ASN A 586 17.17 27.44 34.80
CA ASN A 586 15.96 27.45 35.61
C ASN A 586 14.77 28.21 34.97
N PHE A 587 14.87 28.60 33.69
CA PHE A 587 13.78 29.28 32.97
C PHE A 587 12.53 28.37 32.98
N PRO A 588 11.39 28.82 33.52
CA PRO A 588 10.26 27.95 33.79
C PRO A 588 9.50 27.56 32.53
N CYS A 589 8.98 26.34 32.51
CA CYS A 589 7.88 25.98 31.61
C CYS A 589 6.63 26.82 31.93
N GLN A 590 5.97 27.33 30.89
CA GLN A 590 4.66 27.95 31.02
C GLN A 590 3.59 26.85 31.00
N ARG A 591 2.79 26.75 32.07
CA ARG A 591 1.60 25.92 32.09
C ARG A 591 0.51 26.53 31.17
N PRO A 592 -0.37 25.71 30.57
CA PRO A 592 -0.44 24.25 30.69
C PRO A 592 0.48 23.49 29.70
N TRP A 593 1.32 24.18 28.93
CA TRP A 593 2.08 23.63 27.79
C TRP A 593 3.17 22.63 28.16
N CYS A 594 3.91 22.90 29.25
CA CYS A 594 4.83 21.94 29.83
C CYS A 594 4.99 22.16 31.35
N GLU A 595 5.71 21.25 32.02
CA GLU A 595 6.13 21.40 33.41
C GLU A 595 7.66 21.32 33.54
N GLY A 596 8.24 21.98 34.55
CA GLY A 596 9.67 21.92 34.86
C GLY A 596 10.44 23.14 34.34
N TYR A 597 11.71 22.95 33.99
CA TYR A 597 12.60 24.03 33.54
C TYR A 597 12.90 23.88 32.05
N LEU A 598 12.23 24.70 31.24
CA LEU A 598 12.37 24.76 29.79
C LEU A 598 13.80 25.10 29.34
N GLY A 599 14.55 25.86 30.15
CA GLY A 599 15.95 26.18 29.88
C GLY A 599 16.86 24.95 29.68
N LEU A 600 16.50 23.81 30.28
CA LEU A 600 17.25 22.56 30.15
C LEU A 600 17.21 21.94 28.74
N LEU A 601 16.24 22.32 27.89
CA LEU A 601 16.15 21.81 26.52
C LEU A 601 17.16 22.47 25.56
N GLU A 602 17.74 23.62 25.91
CA GLU A 602 18.56 24.46 25.01
C GLU A 602 17.88 24.81 23.67
N SER A 603 16.56 24.79 23.65
CA SER A 603 15.71 24.94 22.47
C SER A 603 15.43 26.40 22.06
N ASN A 604 16.16 27.36 22.65
CA ASN A 604 15.84 28.80 22.63
C ASN A 604 14.34 29.09 22.88
N GLY A 605 13.72 28.31 23.79
CA GLY A 605 12.36 28.47 24.28
C GLY A 605 11.28 27.65 23.59
N TRP A 606 11.61 26.78 22.64
CA TRP A 606 10.65 25.82 22.05
C TRP A 606 10.40 24.61 22.95
N THR A 607 9.15 24.16 23.08
CA THR A 607 8.75 22.91 23.75
C THR A 607 7.71 22.17 22.92
N TYR A 608 7.56 20.86 23.10
CA TYR A 608 6.55 20.04 22.41
C TYR A 608 5.40 19.67 23.36
N SER A 609 4.15 19.68 22.86
CA SER A 609 2.97 19.22 23.59
C SER A 609 1.93 18.65 22.62
N THR A 610 1.07 17.74 23.10
CA THR A 610 0.11 16.98 22.27
C THR A 610 -1.33 17.17 22.77
N HIS A 611 -2.18 16.14 22.77
CA HIS A 611 -3.42 16.12 23.53
C HIS A 611 -3.20 16.22 25.06
N CYS A 612 -1.95 16.12 25.50
CA CYS A 612 -1.49 16.30 26.89
C CYS A 612 -0.13 17.03 26.90
N SER A 613 0.34 17.44 28.08
CA SER A 613 1.61 18.17 28.26
C SER A 613 2.72 17.30 28.86
N PHE A 614 3.97 17.62 28.53
CA PHE A 614 5.15 16.87 29.01
C PHE A 614 5.93 17.65 30.07
N ARG A 615 6.55 16.91 30.99
CA ARG A 615 7.50 17.45 31.97
C ARG A 615 8.92 17.42 31.43
N VAL A 616 9.61 18.56 31.46
CA VAL A 616 11.07 18.65 31.30
C VAL A 616 11.70 18.26 32.65
N PHE A 617 12.42 17.13 32.66
CA PHE A 617 13.02 16.57 33.86
C PHE A 617 14.34 17.26 34.22
N SER A 618 14.52 17.63 35.48
CA SER A 618 15.86 17.87 36.04
C SER A 618 16.55 16.53 36.33
N SER A 619 17.88 16.52 36.32
CA SER A 619 18.73 15.36 36.67
C SER A 619 18.26 14.64 37.94
N GLU A 620 17.99 15.38 39.03
CA GLU A 620 17.46 14.82 40.29
C GLU A 620 16.13 14.08 40.10
N THR A 621 15.20 14.65 39.33
CA THR A 621 13.88 14.04 39.10
C THR A 621 13.93 12.87 38.11
N ALA A 622 14.86 12.89 37.15
CA ALA A 622 15.13 11.78 36.25
C ALA A 622 15.73 10.60 37.02
N TRP A 623 16.80 10.82 37.79
CA TRP A 623 17.42 9.79 38.62
C TRP A 623 16.45 9.20 39.64
N ASN A 624 15.61 10.03 40.29
CA ASN A 624 14.59 9.53 41.23
C ASN A 624 13.53 8.63 40.58
N CYS A 625 13.29 8.74 39.27
CA CYS A 625 12.41 7.83 38.52
C CYS A 625 13.13 6.57 38.01
N LEU A 626 14.36 6.73 37.49
CA LEU A 626 15.10 5.68 36.80
C LEU A 626 15.94 4.79 37.73
N LYS A 627 16.14 5.18 39.00
CA LYS A 627 16.90 4.40 39.97
C LYS A 627 16.38 2.96 40.11
N ASN A 628 17.31 2.02 40.09
CA ASN A 628 17.12 0.57 40.13
C ASN A 628 16.28 0.00 38.98
N ARG A 629 16.15 0.71 37.86
CA ARG A 629 15.54 0.18 36.62
C ARG A 629 16.57 -0.31 35.61
N TRP A 630 16.12 -1.20 34.72
CA TRP A 630 16.82 -1.60 33.51
C TRP A 630 16.01 -1.23 32.26
N ILE A 631 16.56 -0.34 31.44
CA ILE A 631 15.98 0.12 30.17
C ILE A 631 16.73 -0.54 29.00
N PHE A 632 16.00 -1.07 28.03
CA PHE A 632 16.56 -1.77 26.87
C PHE A 632 16.12 -1.10 25.56
N PHE A 633 17.05 -0.49 24.84
CA PHE A 633 16.79 0.13 23.53
C PHE A 633 17.08 -0.87 22.41
N TRP A 634 16.14 -1.03 21.47
CA TRP A 634 16.31 -1.82 20.26
C TRP A 634 15.83 -1.04 19.03
N GLY A 635 16.76 -0.50 18.24
CA GLY A 635 16.41 0.41 17.16
C GLY A 635 17.60 0.78 16.27
N ASP A 636 17.38 1.73 15.36
CA ASP A 636 18.44 2.28 14.50
C ASP A 636 19.42 3.20 15.26
N SER A 637 20.36 3.80 14.55
CA SER A 637 21.41 4.62 15.16
C SER A 637 20.89 5.88 15.87
N ASN A 638 19.66 6.32 15.59
CA ASN A 638 19.01 7.38 16.38
C ASN A 638 18.87 6.98 17.86
N HIS A 639 18.69 5.69 18.21
CA HIS A 639 18.64 5.27 19.62
C HIS A 639 19.99 5.45 20.32
N CYS A 640 21.12 5.34 19.60
CA CYS A 640 22.44 5.59 20.16
C CYS A 640 22.58 7.07 20.55
N ASP A 641 22.16 7.96 19.65
CA ASP A 641 22.17 9.41 19.85
C ASP A 641 21.19 9.83 20.99
N THR A 642 19.95 9.29 21.02
CA THR A 642 18.99 9.58 22.10
C THR A 642 19.49 9.12 23.47
N VAL A 643 20.09 7.93 23.60
CA VAL A 643 20.66 7.44 24.87
C VAL A 643 21.83 8.30 25.32
N ARG A 644 22.71 8.72 24.39
CA ARG A 644 23.82 9.66 24.66
C ARG A 644 23.31 10.99 25.20
N ASN A 645 22.20 11.51 24.66
CA ASN A 645 21.58 12.75 25.11
C ASN A 645 20.89 12.60 26.47
N ILE A 646 20.27 11.45 26.76
CA ILE A 646 19.73 11.14 28.10
C ILE A 646 20.85 11.14 29.15
N PHE A 647 22.01 10.52 28.89
CA PHE A 647 23.15 10.59 29.82
C PHE A 647 23.68 12.01 29.99
N HIS A 648 24.07 12.63 28.87
CA HIS A 648 24.87 13.85 28.87
C HIS A 648 24.09 15.12 29.27
N PHE A 649 22.79 15.19 28.97
CA PHE A 649 21.97 16.37 29.23
C PHE A 649 20.90 16.18 30.31
N ILE A 650 20.25 15.01 30.37
CA ILE A 650 19.16 14.77 31.34
C ILE A 650 19.72 14.29 32.67
N LEU A 651 20.48 13.19 32.68
CA LEU A 651 21.02 12.60 33.91
C LEU A 651 22.24 13.35 34.44
N GLY A 652 22.99 14.03 33.57
CA GLY A 652 24.17 14.82 33.95
C GLY A 652 25.42 13.97 34.12
N VAL A 653 25.62 12.99 33.25
CA VAL A 653 26.80 12.11 33.14
C VAL A 653 27.49 12.41 31.80
N PRO A 654 28.24 13.52 31.68
CA PRO A 654 28.84 13.94 30.42
C PRO A 654 30.00 13.05 29.96
N GLU A 655 30.54 12.20 30.84
CA GLU A 655 31.70 11.32 30.59
C GLU A 655 31.39 10.24 29.54
N ILE A 656 30.11 9.95 29.27
CA ILE A 656 29.67 9.03 28.22
C ILE A 656 29.49 9.82 26.91
N GLU A 657 30.62 10.18 26.29
CA GLU A 657 30.65 10.99 25.06
C GLU A 657 29.93 10.32 23.89
N ILE A 658 30.07 9.00 23.74
CA ILE A 658 29.56 8.19 22.62
C ILE A 658 28.90 6.91 23.15
N VAL A 659 27.68 6.62 22.68
CA VAL A 659 27.01 5.33 22.90
C VAL A 659 27.20 4.44 21.67
N PRO A 660 27.95 3.32 21.77
CA PRO A 660 28.11 2.39 20.66
C PRO A 660 26.82 1.63 20.32
N ARG A 661 26.78 1.11 19.09
CA ARG A 661 25.69 0.29 18.52
C ARG A 661 25.42 -1.04 19.24
N ARG A 662 26.31 -1.46 20.12
CA ARG A 662 26.06 -2.47 21.15
C ARG A 662 26.63 -1.90 22.44
N PHE A 663 25.78 -1.65 23.41
CA PHE A 663 26.12 -1.04 24.70
C PHE A 663 25.29 -1.70 25.80
N ASP A 664 25.90 -1.96 26.94
CA ASP A 664 25.21 -2.45 28.14
C ASP A 664 26.02 -2.04 29.37
N MET A 665 25.51 -1.10 30.16
CA MET A 665 26.20 -0.60 31.35
C MET A 665 25.23 -0.23 32.47
N ASN A 666 25.67 -0.47 33.71
CA ASN A 666 25.10 0.14 34.91
C ASN A 666 25.72 1.53 35.09
N ILE A 667 24.91 2.58 35.03
CA ILE A 667 25.34 3.96 35.25
C ILE A 667 24.91 4.39 36.65
N THR A 668 25.85 4.91 37.44
CA THR A 668 25.63 5.42 38.80
C THR A 668 25.48 6.93 38.78
N ASN A 669 24.59 7.49 39.60
CA ASN A 669 24.46 8.94 39.75
C ASN A 669 25.72 9.53 40.41
N PRO A 670 26.46 10.45 39.76
CA PRO A 670 27.68 11.03 40.32
C PRO A 670 27.44 11.89 41.58
N LYS A 671 26.18 12.17 41.93
CA LYS A 671 25.78 12.90 43.15
C LYS A 671 25.20 12.00 44.26
N ASP A 672 24.82 10.76 43.95
CA ASP A 672 24.24 9.81 44.90
C ASP A 672 24.54 8.36 44.46
N ALA A 673 25.58 7.77 45.04
CA ALA A 673 26.01 6.42 44.70
C ALA A 673 24.97 5.31 45.01
N SER A 674 23.88 5.60 45.72
CA SER A 674 22.77 4.66 45.91
C SER A 674 21.84 4.55 44.69
N GLN A 675 21.93 5.48 43.74
CA GLN A 675 21.08 5.55 42.56
C GLN A 675 21.84 5.02 41.34
N THR A 676 21.37 3.89 40.79
CA THR A 676 21.92 3.29 39.58
C THR A 676 20.82 3.04 38.55
N VAL A 677 21.15 3.03 37.27
CA VAL A 677 20.24 2.61 36.18
C VAL A 677 21.04 1.76 35.19
N ARG A 678 20.50 0.61 34.77
CA ARG A 678 21.08 -0.16 33.66
C ARG A 678 20.48 0.31 32.35
N ILE A 679 21.31 0.64 31.38
CA ILE A 679 20.87 0.88 30.01
C ILE A 679 21.60 -0.05 29.06
N THR A 680 20.83 -0.83 28.33
CA THR A 680 21.28 -1.62 27.18
C THR A 680 20.79 -0.94 25.90
N ASN A 681 21.61 -0.92 24.86
CA ASN A 681 21.25 -0.45 23.52
C ASN A 681 21.81 -1.41 22.47
N ILE A 682 20.92 -2.06 21.71
CA ILE A 682 21.25 -2.99 20.64
C ILE A 682 20.71 -2.46 19.32
N PHE A 683 21.63 -2.09 18.43
CA PHE A 683 21.33 -1.64 17.07
C PHE A 683 20.59 -2.73 16.28
N ASN A 684 19.44 -2.39 15.70
CA ASN A 684 18.65 -3.26 14.85
C ASN A 684 19.00 -3.15 13.35
N GLY A 685 19.74 -2.11 12.95
CA GLY A 685 19.97 -1.80 11.54
C GLY A 685 20.80 -2.83 10.78
N HIS A 686 21.58 -3.67 11.48
CA HIS A 686 22.36 -4.79 10.93
C HIS A 686 22.82 -5.72 12.07
N PRO A 687 22.89 -7.06 11.89
CA PRO A 687 23.27 -7.98 12.95
C PRO A 687 24.72 -7.81 13.42
N ASN A 688 25.67 -7.66 12.48
CA ASN A 688 27.00 -7.14 12.77
C ASN A 688 26.93 -5.60 12.95
N ALA A 689 27.39 -5.10 14.09
CA ALA A 689 27.27 -3.69 14.48
C ALA A 689 27.94 -2.69 13.52
N SER A 690 28.98 -3.09 12.77
CA SER A 690 29.62 -2.21 11.77
C SER A 690 28.89 -2.16 10.42
N GLY A 691 27.94 -3.07 10.17
CA GLY A 691 27.12 -3.07 8.96
C GLY A 691 25.92 -2.11 9.06
N ASN A 692 25.12 -2.05 7.99
CA ASN A 692 23.92 -1.22 7.89
C ASN A 692 22.88 -1.89 6.97
N TYR A 693 21.69 -1.31 6.88
CA TYR A 693 20.72 -1.56 5.81
C TYR A 693 20.07 -2.96 5.80
N GLN A 694 19.78 -3.53 6.98
CA GLN A 694 18.89 -4.69 7.13
C GLN A 694 17.61 -4.38 7.93
N GLY A 695 17.67 -3.50 8.93
CA GLY A 695 16.52 -3.19 9.79
C GLY A 695 15.94 -4.45 10.45
N LEU A 696 14.62 -4.64 10.38
CA LEU A 696 13.94 -5.83 10.92
C LEU A 696 14.48 -7.16 10.33
N ASN A 697 15.13 -7.15 9.16
CA ASN A 697 15.77 -8.36 8.61
C ASN A 697 16.97 -8.84 9.44
N SER A 698 17.55 -8.01 10.31
CA SER A 698 18.64 -8.44 11.20
C SER A 698 18.25 -9.63 12.09
N LEU A 699 16.96 -9.79 12.39
CA LEU A 699 16.42 -10.95 13.10
C LEU A 699 16.45 -12.26 12.28
N LYS A 700 16.81 -12.24 10.98
CA LYS A 700 17.09 -13.47 10.22
C LYS A 700 18.41 -14.11 10.59
N ASP A 701 19.35 -13.33 11.12
CA ASP A 701 20.59 -13.87 11.68
C ASP A 701 20.28 -14.61 13.00
N GLU A 702 20.89 -15.78 13.18
CA GLU A 702 20.65 -16.63 14.34
C GLU A 702 21.43 -16.14 15.56
N ALA A 703 22.72 -15.82 15.39
CA ALA A 703 23.56 -15.30 16.47
C ALA A 703 23.04 -13.97 17.04
N TYR A 704 22.42 -13.13 16.20
CA TYR A 704 21.76 -11.90 16.61
C TYR A 704 20.47 -12.14 17.41
N ARG A 705 19.65 -13.13 17.04
CA ARG A 705 18.48 -13.53 17.84
C ARG A 705 18.89 -14.12 19.19
N GLU A 706 19.91 -14.96 19.22
CA GLU A 706 20.40 -15.55 20.48
C GLU A 706 21.07 -14.49 21.38
N LEU A 707 21.79 -13.51 20.81
CA LEU A 707 22.27 -12.33 21.54
C LEU A 707 21.12 -11.54 22.20
N LEU A 708 20.00 -11.33 21.49
CA LEU A 708 18.84 -10.67 22.08
C LEU A 708 18.23 -11.53 23.20
N LYS A 709 17.98 -12.82 22.95
CA LYS A 709 17.42 -13.75 23.95
C LYS A 709 18.25 -13.81 25.24
N GLN A 710 19.57 -13.77 25.16
CA GLN A 710 20.45 -13.81 26.35
C GLN A 710 20.06 -12.77 27.41
N TYR A 711 19.76 -11.53 27.02
CA TYR A 711 19.35 -10.48 27.96
C TYR A 711 18.00 -10.77 28.66
N PHE A 712 17.08 -11.47 27.98
CA PHE A 712 15.76 -11.82 28.52
C PHE A 712 15.72 -13.22 29.15
N SER A 713 16.86 -13.92 29.19
CA SER A 713 17.06 -15.22 29.87
C SER A 713 17.73 -15.09 31.25
N LEU A 714 18.22 -13.90 31.62
CA LEU A 714 18.83 -13.64 32.93
C LEU A 714 17.80 -13.71 34.08
N GLU A 715 18.28 -13.78 35.33
CA GLU A 715 17.44 -13.82 36.55
C GLU A 715 16.57 -12.56 36.69
N SER A 716 17.17 -11.39 36.45
CA SER A 716 16.46 -10.14 36.20
C SER A 716 16.28 -9.93 34.69
N VAL A 717 15.31 -9.10 34.30
CA VAL A 717 15.01 -8.73 32.91
C VAL A 717 14.80 -7.22 32.82
N PRO A 718 14.82 -6.61 31.63
CA PRO A 718 14.50 -5.19 31.48
C PRO A 718 13.10 -4.84 32.02
N ASP A 719 12.97 -3.71 32.72
CA ASP A 719 11.68 -3.14 33.11
C ASP A 719 10.92 -2.55 31.91
N THR A 720 11.68 -2.09 30.91
CA THR A 720 11.13 -1.36 29.75
C THR A 720 11.96 -1.62 28.50
N VAL A 721 11.31 -1.94 27.38
CA VAL A 721 11.95 -1.98 26.05
C VAL A 721 11.46 -0.79 25.24
N ILE A 722 12.38 -0.05 24.63
CA ILE A 722 12.10 1.07 23.72
C ILE A 722 12.53 0.65 22.32
N MET A 723 11.57 0.53 21.39
CA MET A 723 11.81 0.00 20.05
C MET A 723 11.26 0.87 18.91
N ASN A 724 11.91 0.81 17.75
CA ASN A 724 11.45 1.38 16.49
C ASN A 724 11.62 0.37 15.33
N SER A 725 11.14 0.70 14.12
CA SER A 725 11.52 -0.08 12.92
C SER A 725 12.94 0.28 12.49
N GLY A 726 13.16 1.58 12.24
CA GLY A 726 14.46 2.17 11.95
C GLY A 726 14.67 2.46 10.47
N LEU A 727 15.44 3.52 10.17
CA LEU A 727 15.65 4.01 8.80
C LEU A 727 16.25 2.95 7.85
N HIS A 728 16.87 1.90 8.39
CA HIS A 728 17.48 0.83 7.60
C HIS A 728 16.46 -0.05 6.85
N ASP A 729 15.22 -0.16 7.34
CA ASP A 729 14.16 -0.91 6.63
C ASP A 729 13.80 -0.27 5.29
N GLY A 730 13.84 1.07 5.20
CA GLY A 730 13.52 1.80 3.98
C GLY A 730 14.46 1.49 2.81
N ILE A 731 15.68 1.06 3.13
CA ILE A 731 16.67 0.56 2.17
C ILE A 731 16.53 -0.95 1.95
N PHE A 732 16.36 -1.76 3.00
CA PHE A 732 16.36 -3.22 2.83
C PHE A 732 15.14 -3.75 2.07
N TRP A 733 13.94 -3.25 2.35
CA TRP A 733 12.69 -3.84 1.85
C TRP A 733 12.22 -3.14 0.56
N PRO A 734 12.28 -3.80 -0.62
CA PRO A 734 11.98 -3.15 -1.90
C PRO A 734 10.48 -2.94 -2.16
N THR A 735 9.60 -3.51 -1.32
CA THR A 735 8.15 -3.29 -1.35
C THR A 735 7.54 -3.45 0.03
N ILE A 736 6.46 -2.70 0.31
CA ILE A 736 5.68 -2.82 1.56
C ILE A 736 5.15 -4.24 1.80
N ARG A 737 4.83 -5.00 0.74
CA ARG A 737 4.43 -6.43 0.83
C ARG A 737 5.54 -7.35 1.35
N ARG A 738 6.82 -7.01 1.15
CA ARG A 738 7.94 -7.73 1.76
C ARG A 738 8.21 -7.24 3.18
N PHE A 739 8.17 -5.92 3.40
CA PHE A 739 8.30 -5.32 4.75
C PHE A 739 7.28 -5.91 5.72
N ASN A 740 5.99 -6.02 5.35
CA ASN A 740 4.94 -6.61 6.17
C ASN A 740 5.30 -8.02 6.69
N LYS A 741 5.95 -8.87 5.86
CA LYS A 741 6.43 -10.20 6.27
C LYS A 741 7.67 -10.15 7.19
N GLY A 742 8.47 -9.09 7.08
CA GLY A 742 9.56 -8.78 8.02
C GLY A 742 9.03 -8.31 9.37
N ALA A 743 8.08 -7.38 9.37
CA ALA A 743 7.37 -6.85 10.53
C ALA A 743 6.61 -7.94 11.30
N GLU A 744 5.88 -8.81 10.59
CA GLU A 744 5.19 -9.96 11.16
C GLU A 744 6.16 -10.95 11.82
N TYR A 745 7.29 -11.24 11.18
CA TYR A 745 8.34 -12.09 11.75
C TYR A 745 9.04 -11.44 12.97
N ALA A 746 9.25 -10.12 12.93
CA ALA A 746 9.84 -9.38 14.04
C ALA A 746 8.92 -9.30 15.25
N ALA A 747 7.62 -9.04 15.05
CA ALA A 747 6.61 -9.05 16.10
C ALA A 747 6.45 -10.45 16.72
N ALA A 748 6.45 -11.50 15.90
CA ALA A 748 6.42 -12.88 16.39
C ALA A 748 7.65 -13.23 17.27
N PHE A 749 8.85 -12.80 16.87
CA PHE A 749 10.06 -12.98 17.68
C PHE A 749 9.99 -12.22 19.02
N TRP A 750 9.50 -10.98 19.01
CA TRP A 750 9.34 -10.22 20.26
C TRP A 750 8.25 -10.81 21.16
N ALA A 751 7.19 -11.42 20.60
CA ALA A 751 6.19 -12.17 21.36
C ALA A 751 6.80 -13.44 22.01
N GLU A 752 7.53 -14.27 21.25
CA GLU A 752 8.27 -15.44 21.75
C GLU A 752 9.16 -15.05 22.95
N LEU A 753 9.91 -13.96 22.81
CA LEU A 753 10.84 -13.45 23.80
C LEU A 753 10.10 -12.93 25.06
N VAL A 754 9.01 -12.18 24.92
CA VAL A 754 8.20 -11.70 26.07
C VAL A 754 7.48 -12.86 26.76
N ASP A 755 6.95 -13.83 26.02
CA ASP A 755 6.32 -15.02 26.59
C ASP A 755 7.33 -15.91 27.34
N SER A 756 8.58 -15.98 26.90
CA SER A 756 9.64 -16.68 27.63
C SER A 756 9.89 -16.07 29.02
N VAL A 757 9.73 -14.75 29.18
CA VAL A 757 9.81 -14.06 30.49
C VAL A 757 8.58 -14.40 31.35
N ARG A 758 7.37 -14.33 30.75
CA ARG A 758 6.11 -14.69 31.44
C ARG A 758 6.13 -16.15 31.93
N GLN A 759 6.64 -17.08 31.14
CA GLN A 759 6.76 -18.51 31.49
C GLN A 759 7.72 -18.78 32.64
N ARG A 760 8.74 -17.92 32.86
CA ARG A 760 9.62 -17.99 34.03
C ARG A 760 9.04 -17.35 35.29
N GLY A 761 7.78 -16.89 35.26
CA GLY A 761 7.10 -16.26 36.38
C GLY A 761 7.56 -14.82 36.68
N LEU A 762 8.35 -14.22 35.79
CA LEU A 762 8.85 -12.85 35.94
C LEU A 762 7.87 -11.83 35.34
N LYS A 763 7.90 -10.58 35.83
CA LYS A 763 7.18 -9.47 35.19
C LYS A 763 7.78 -9.26 33.78
N PRO A 764 6.99 -9.29 32.70
CA PRO A 764 7.49 -8.91 31.38
C PRO A 764 7.87 -7.42 31.32
N PRO A 765 8.80 -7.03 30.44
CA PRO A 765 9.10 -5.62 30.17
C PRO A 765 7.84 -4.89 29.69
N GLU A 766 7.73 -3.59 29.99
CA GLU A 766 6.78 -2.73 29.31
C GLU A 766 7.38 -2.26 27.98
N ILE A 767 6.68 -2.50 26.87
CA ILE A 767 7.19 -2.22 25.53
C ILE A 767 6.62 -0.91 25.01
N ILE A 768 7.52 0.04 24.77
CA ILE A 768 7.28 1.35 24.19
C ILE A 768 7.71 1.32 22.72
N TYR A 769 6.76 1.49 21.80
CA TYR A 769 7.06 1.74 20.39
C TYR A 769 7.22 3.24 20.14
N ARG A 770 8.43 3.66 19.75
CA ARG A 770 8.76 5.01 19.30
C ARG A 770 8.75 5.00 17.77
N THR A 771 8.04 5.91 17.12
CA THR A 771 8.19 6.07 15.66
C THR A 771 9.63 6.43 15.29
N THR A 772 10.16 5.77 14.26
CA THR A 772 11.36 6.21 13.54
C THR A 772 11.20 7.67 13.08
N VAL A 773 12.29 8.44 13.05
CA VAL A 773 12.28 9.90 12.82
C VAL A 773 12.01 10.27 11.36
N ALA A 774 11.44 11.46 11.13
CA ALA A 774 11.35 12.05 9.79
C ALA A 774 12.76 12.43 9.30
N THR A 775 13.27 11.82 8.23
CA THR A 775 14.57 12.23 7.64
C THR A 775 14.49 13.63 7.07
N GLY A 776 15.59 14.39 7.14
CA GLY A 776 15.57 15.84 6.93
C GLY A 776 16.46 16.38 5.81
N GLY A 777 16.17 17.61 5.37
CA GLY A 777 16.82 18.29 4.26
C GLY A 777 16.91 17.39 3.01
N TYR A 778 18.13 17.17 2.51
CA TYR A 778 18.40 16.32 1.35
C TYR A 778 17.93 14.85 1.52
N ALA A 779 17.90 14.35 2.76
CA ALA A 779 17.60 12.95 3.05
C ALA A 779 16.11 12.60 2.91
N ARG A 780 15.23 13.60 2.90
CA ARG A 780 13.78 13.47 2.61
C ARG A 780 13.49 12.74 1.30
N ARG A 781 14.39 12.79 0.32
CA ARG A 781 14.21 12.18 -1.01
C ARG A 781 14.72 10.73 -1.13
N LEU A 782 15.52 10.29 -0.15
CA LEU A 782 16.23 9.01 -0.21
C LEU A 782 15.32 7.83 0.15
N ALA A 783 15.85 6.61 0.07
CA ALA A 783 15.05 5.38 0.21
C ALA A 783 14.34 5.25 1.57
N PHE A 784 14.78 5.97 2.60
CA PHE A 784 14.19 6.05 3.94
C PHE A 784 13.43 7.37 4.19
N ASN A 785 12.77 7.87 3.15
CA ASN A 785 11.97 9.11 3.18
C ASN A 785 10.77 9.05 4.14
N PRO A 786 10.21 10.22 4.54
CA PRO A 786 9.03 10.30 5.38
C PRO A 786 7.85 9.43 4.91
N GLN A 787 7.44 9.47 3.62
CA GLN A 787 6.31 8.65 3.12
C GLN A 787 6.49 7.15 3.41
N LYS A 788 7.70 6.62 3.19
CA LYS A 788 7.98 5.20 3.42
C LYS A 788 8.08 4.87 4.91
N MET A 789 8.73 5.71 5.70
CA MET A 789 8.91 5.45 7.13
C MET A 789 7.61 5.61 7.91
N GLU A 790 6.72 6.51 7.49
CA GLU A 790 5.34 6.62 7.96
C GLU A 790 4.55 5.34 7.70
N ALA A 791 4.50 4.88 6.44
CA ALA A 791 3.83 3.63 6.08
C ALA A 791 4.44 2.38 6.75
N PHE A 792 5.76 2.35 6.96
CA PHE A 792 6.44 1.21 7.59
C PHE A 792 6.24 1.18 9.12
N ASN A 793 6.25 2.34 9.79
CA ASN A 793 5.98 2.38 11.23
C ASN A 793 4.55 1.92 11.54
N GLY A 794 3.55 2.37 10.78
CA GLY A 794 2.17 1.88 10.91
C GLY A 794 2.07 0.36 10.76
N VAL A 795 2.63 -0.21 9.68
CA VAL A 795 2.61 -1.65 9.43
C VAL A 795 3.35 -2.46 10.52
N PHE A 796 4.43 -1.94 11.11
CA PHE A 796 5.10 -2.65 12.21
C PHE A 796 4.36 -2.50 13.55
N LEU A 797 3.78 -1.32 13.83
CA LEU A 797 2.93 -1.10 15.00
C LEU A 797 1.70 -2.03 14.98
N ASP A 798 1.03 -2.15 13.83
CA ASP A 798 -0.09 -3.09 13.64
C ASP A 798 0.32 -4.53 13.93
N LYS A 799 1.53 -4.95 13.53
CA LYS A 799 2.05 -6.29 13.84
C LYS A 799 2.42 -6.47 15.31
N LEU A 800 3.03 -5.48 15.96
CA LEU A 800 3.29 -5.50 17.40
C LEU A 800 1.98 -5.56 18.22
N ARG A 801 0.91 -4.91 17.73
CA ARG A 801 -0.45 -4.98 18.31
C ARG A 801 -1.10 -6.35 18.07
N GLN A 802 -1.06 -6.87 16.84
CA GLN A 802 -1.61 -8.19 16.48
C GLN A 802 -1.02 -9.33 17.34
N PHE A 803 0.25 -9.21 17.73
CA PHE A 803 0.95 -10.18 18.57
C PHE A 803 0.92 -9.85 20.09
N GLY A 804 0.23 -8.79 20.52
CA GLY A 804 0.13 -8.43 21.95
C GLY A 804 1.46 -8.04 22.60
N VAL A 805 2.37 -7.46 21.81
CA VAL A 805 3.76 -7.13 22.20
C VAL A 805 3.86 -5.71 22.77
N VAL A 806 3.34 -4.72 22.04
CA VAL A 806 3.45 -3.30 22.42
C VAL A 806 2.44 -2.94 23.52
N ASN A 807 2.88 -2.16 24.50
CA ASN A 807 1.99 -1.56 25.51
C ASN A 807 1.68 -0.10 25.18
N TRP A 808 2.72 0.67 24.83
CA TRP A 808 2.67 2.13 24.74
C TRP A 808 3.25 2.61 23.40
N VAL A 809 2.70 3.67 22.84
CA VAL A 809 3.17 4.32 21.59
C VAL A 809 3.62 5.74 21.90
N ILE A 810 4.71 6.17 21.28
CA ILE A 810 5.21 7.55 21.30
C ILE A 810 5.34 8.07 19.89
N ASP A 811 4.62 9.19 19.66
CA ASP A 811 4.61 10.02 18.47
C ASP A 811 4.01 9.37 17.20
N ASP A 812 3.61 10.23 16.26
CA ASP A 812 3.12 9.88 14.93
C ASP A 812 3.91 10.70 13.88
N PHE A 813 5.24 10.56 13.94
CA PHE A 813 6.28 11.41 13.32
C PHE A 813 6.32 12.89 13.74
N ASP A 814 5.20 13.49 14.15
CA ASP A 814 4.99 14.94 14.32
C ASP A 814 5.95 15.65 15.30
N MET A 815 6.56 14.98 16.27
CA MET A 815 7.57 15.67 17.09
C MET A 815 8.82 16.04 16.26
N THR A 816 9.21 15.19 15.32
CA THR A 816 10.38 15.45 14.44
C THR A 816 10.00 16.16 13.14
N TYR A 817 8.81 15.91 12.61
CA TYR A 817 8.41 16.32 11.27
C TYR A 817 8.52 17.84 11.00
N PRO A 818 8.07 18.75 11.87
CA PRO A 818 8.20 20.19 11.60
C PRO A 818 9.66 20.66 11.44
N TRP A 819 10.63 19.91 11.97
CA TRP A 819 12.05 20.26 11.94
C TRP A 819 12.85 19.48 10.87
N HIS A 820 12.17 18.82 9.93
CA HIS A 820 12.80 18.01 8.88
C HIS A 820 13.07 18.76 7.57
N PHE A 821 12.43 19.91 7.31
CA PHE A 821 12.53 20.58 6.00
C PHE A 821 13.95 21.06 5.64
N ASP A 822 14.79 21.35 6.63
CA ASP A 822 16.18 21.80 6.48
C ASP A 822 17.16 20.90 7.27
N ASN A 823 18.44 21.30 7.39
CA ASN A 823 19.45 20.58 8.18
C ASN A 823 19.92 21.37 9.43
N ARG A 824 19.13 22.34 9.92
CA ARG A 824 19.44 23.10 11.14
C ARG A 824 19.25 22.27 12.40
N CYS A 825 18.28 21.35 12.42
CA CYS A 825 18.00 20.48 13.57
C CYS A 825 18.41 19.01 13.37
N ASN A 826 18.95 18.63 12.21
CA ASN A 826 19.25 17.24 11.87
C ASN A 826 20.43 17.11 10.88
N ASP A 827 21.17 16.01 10.91
CA ASP A 827 22.24 15.69 9.94
C ASP A 827 21.73 15.14 8.59
N GLY A 828 20.41 15.08 8.44
CA GLY A 828 19.66 14.37 7.40
C GLY A 828 19.04 13.07 7.91
N VAL A 829 19.75 12.32 8.76
CA VAL A 829 19.32 10.99 9.24
C VAL A 829 19.30 10.85 10.78
N HIS A 830 19.88 11.81 11.50
CA HIS A 830 19.88 11.88 12.97
C HIS A 830 19.61 13.31 13.46
N TYR A 831 18.85 13.42 14.55
CA TYR A 831 18.57 14.68 15.26
C TYR A 831 19.43 14.87 16.52
N GLY A 832 20.05 13.80 17.03
CA GLY A 832 20.62 13.78 18.38
C GLY A 832 22.15 13.75 18.47
N ARG A 833 22.90 14.12 17.41
CA ARG A 833 24.37 14.08 17.48
C ARG A 833 24.89 15.00 18.58
N ALA A 834 26.11 14.75 19.02
CA ALA A 834 26.82 15.69 19.87
C ALA A 834 26.86 17.08 19.21
N PRO A 835 26.51 18.16 19.94
CA PRO A 835 26.53 19.51 19.39
C PRO A 835 27.94 19.92 18.95
N ALA A 836 28.02 20.65 17.84
CA ALA A 836 29.26 21.19 17.30
C ALA A 836 29.03 22.55 16.65
N LYS A 837 29.91 23.52 16.95
CA LYS A 837 29.84 24.88 16.37
C LYS A 837 30.40 24.91 14.94
N MET A 838 29.73 24.20 14.04
CA MET A 838 30.14 23.99 12.65
C MET A 838 29.04 24.43 11.66
N ARG A 839 29.45 25.01 10.52
CA ARG A 839 28.52 25.28 9.42
C ARG A 839 28.05 23.97 8.79
N TRP A 840 26.76 23.92 8.45
CA TRP A 840 26.07 22.77 7.88
C TRP A 840 25.84 22.93 6.37
N ARG A 841 25.10 21.99 5.76
CA ARG A 841 24.87 21.92 4.30
C ARG A 841 24.16 23.13 3.70
N ASP A 842 23.41 23.87 4.51
CA ASP A 842 22.74 25.12 4.18
C ASP A 842 23.64 26.37 4.36
N GLY A 843 24.85 26.18 4.87
CA GLY A 843 25.82 27.23 5.17
C GLY A 843 25.67 27.83 6.57
N GLU A 844 24.58 27.58 7.29
CA GLU A 844 24.34 28.10 8.64
C GLU A 844 24.87 27.16 9.73
N VAL A 845 24.90 27.60 10.99
CA VAL A 845 25.29 26.69 12.09
C VAL A 845 24.09 25.79 12.43
N GLY A 846 24.21 24.51 12.04
CA GLY A 846 23.19 23.50 12.23
C GLY A 846 23.44 22.59 13.44
N HIS A 847 22.76 21.44 13.44
CA HIS A 847 22.72 20.45 14.52
C HIS A 847 22.17 20.92 15.88
N GLN A 848 21.04 21.65 15.83
CA GLN A 848 20.19 21.98 16.99
C GLN A 848 19.49 20.72 17.53
N TYR A 849 20.19 20.02 18.43
CA TYR A 849 19.80 18.70 18.97
C TYR A 849 18.59 18.70 19.92
N PHE A 850 17.97 19.85 20.19
CA PHE A 850 16.87 19.97 21.18
C PHE A 850 15.64 19.12 20.83
N VAL A 851 15.45 18.78 19.56
CA VAL A 851 14.35 17.92 19.08
C VAL A 851 14.48 16.50 19.65
N ASP A 852 15.69 15.93 19.63
CA ASP A 852 15.97 14.60 20.21
C ASP A 852 16.11 14.64 21.75
N LEU A 853 16.59 15.77 22.31
CA LEU A 853 16.57 15.97 23.76
C LEU A 853 15.13 16.02 24.31
N MET A 854 14.22 16.72 23.63
CA MET A 854 12.80 16.74 23.98
C MET A 854 12.19 15.34 23.90
N LEU A 855 12.50 14.56 22.86
CA LEU A 855 12.13 13.15 22.80
C LEU A 855 12.68 12.36 24.01
N GLY A 856 13.91 12.59 24.43
CA GLY A 856 14.47 12.02 25.65
C GLY A 856 13.59 12.29 26.88
N HIS A 857 13.06 13.51 27.00
CA HIS A 857 12.09 13.84 28.04
C HIS A 857 10.71 13.19 27.81
N VAL A 858 10.20 13.07 26.58
CA VAL A 858 8.94 12.36 26.28
C VAL A 858 9.05 10.87 26.66
N LEU A 859 10.17 10.22 26.35
CA LEU A 859 10.49 8.86 26.78
C LEU A 859 10.50 8.74 28.31
N LEU A 860 11.12 9.69 29.02
CA LEU A 860 11.05 9.72 30.49
C LEU A 860 9.61 9.93 30.99
N ASN A 861 8.79 10.79 30.37
CA ASN A 861 7.38 10.93 30.78
C ASN A 861 6.63 9.59 30.66
N ALA A 862 6.88 8.79 29.61
CA ALA A 862 6.28 7.46 29.46
C ALA A 862 6.77 6.46 30.52
N ILE A 863 8.09 6.39 30.77
CA ILE A 863 8.72 5.48 31.75
C ILE A 863 8.31 5.85 33.20
N CYS A 864 8.13 7.14 33.46
CA CYS A 864 7.82 7.70 34.77
C CYS A 864 6.31 7.92 35.02
N ALA A 865 5.47 7.68 34.02
CA ALA A 865 4.01 7.72 34.17
C ALA A 865 3.57 6.72 35.25
N ARG A 866 2.62 7.16 36.06
CA ARG A 866 1.98 6.37 37.13
C ARG A 866 0.66 5.79 36.62
#